data_AF-A0AA88H6F9-F1
#
_entry.id   AF-A0AA88H6F9-F1
#
_cell.length_a   1.000
_cell.length_b   1.000
_cell.length_c   1.000
_cell.angle_alpha   90.00
_cell.angle_beta   90.00
_cell.angle_gamma   90.00
#
_symmetry.space_group_name_H-M   'P 1'
#
loop_
_entity.id
_entity.type
_entity.pdbx_description
1 polymer ?
#
loop_
_entity_poly.entity_id
_entity_poly.type
_entity_poly.pdbx_seq_one_letter_code
_entity_poly.pdbx_strand_id
1 'polypeptide(L)'
;MFSKYSYSPTYESDVTYVEATDLSKMSSLRFSLEDMIRLKNSVSMELRDLELKRRKILDELTTLTKKVNETRAKILKVQVEKEKVYKSLEQAKVMRLEAMEKNTPELAPPLHIVPQYDKESKYIFDKSASQCRLDYCFDFSQCPLTEELKVFLYPVAERAFVDTLMWQKALESSGFITKNPEEACLYFVVNLNKDLTKLAHWRGDGRNHVVIDLNNKSLSSMSRAIYARQYSSSYRKNYVIVLPFTKVSSDILSLPPLSPARRKYLLSFQGEAKSQSPEEQIVISVLKKLQLSTTDDKFLIHFKCINNVLSAEEEEYALCGTYQSREEILKESTFSLILSPQDFKITSTKSVQQRLYESLKFGAIPVILGYIDIPFQNEIDWSRAAIIMPKARATEVHYLLRTISDADVLSLRRFGRIIWDKYFKTTETVVATMLSALRDTLRLFPSPLEETPSLSVFNSTFNPLKTDPPPSDEEIDEYLGPIEPPLPSPKFVRNYTYTTMNSYERWNVMFEPFHLFQNTPFDPVVPTEARFVGSSNGFRPVNGGAGGAGKEFSEVIGGNRPREQFTVVMLAYERDQAMIASLGRLNEVPYLNKVIVVWNSRQPPAEDLQWPDIGVPIVVVKTEKNSLNNRFLPFDEIETEAILSVDDDVHLRYDEIVFGFRVWREQRDRIVGFPGRFHTWDPLYGGWHYNSNYSCELSMVLTGAAFFHKYYSYLYTYAMPQEIREKVDEYMNCEDLAMNFLVSHYTRQPPVKIKLGDGRNGGVFLAKSKYNGRKVAVKIVKLEDLIRDEISGIIIPAEIYWLKKVKDIPDCLKYIDFYVDEKNAIIVTEFQENWLSLNVFIKKMMDFKEQQQKHGIRENWLTECLVLKIFQQIVSLVAKLEECGIAHKDLRANNMLIDVNFNVTLIDFDVARKMEDEITNPELIYDRWFPPSECNSYHRTMKEKYNTLNYDFSESDKEIMEEMKRLYAIGPMTTGSLGVILAQLLLVEPDTLWESADSISEAVESRIYECSVSPLVRKLLFMCLNQDPNKRQSTKEMLDYLNFNLPYINNNQIKENKRFSFKRIGSDIEPVFGDGPIGLKM
;
A
#
# COMPACT_ATOMS: atom_id res chain seq x y z
N MET A 1 22.10 -57.77 -3.93
CA MET A 1 21.86 -58.34 -2.59
C MET A 1 21.20 -59.71 -2.77
N PHE A 2 21.40 -60.58 -1.78
CA PHE A 2 21.11 -62.01 -1.69
C PHE A 2 19.75 -62.57 -2.21
N SER A 3 19.85 -63.77 -2.81
CA SER A 3 18.96 -64.97 -2.84
C SER A 3 17.49 -64.94 -2.42
N LYS A 4 16.61 -65.68 -3.16
CA LYS A 4 16.12 -67.06 -2.86
C LYS A 4 15.13 -67.56 -3.96
N TYR A 5 15.33 -68.77 -4.51
CA TYR A 5 14.50 -70.01 -4.44
C TYR A 5 12.98 -69.81 -4.72
N SER A 6 12.20 -70.65 -5.41
CA SER A 6 12.34 -71.95 -6.10
C SER A 6 10.95 -72.34 -6.65
N TYR A 7 10.84 -73.00 -7.81
CA TYR A 7 9.72 -73.91 -8.11
C TYR A 7 10.13 -74.94 -9.19
N SER A 8 9.77 -76.21 -8.96
CA SER A 8 10.00 -77.38 -9.83
C SER A 8 9.09 -77.38 -11.07
N PRO A 9 9.37 -78.26 -12.05
CA PRO A 9 8.33 -79.25 -12.35
C PRO A 9 8.83 -80.67 -12.64
N THR A 10 8.02 -81.61 -12.16
CA THR A 10 7.63 -82.94 -12.67
C THR A 10 8.01 -83.32 -14.10
N TYR A 11 8.50 -84.55 -14.32
CA TYR A 11 7.69 -85.71 -14.74
C TYR A 11 8.54 -86.99 -14.94
N GLU A 12 8.05 -88.08 -14.35
CA GLU A 12 8.39 -89.49 -14.58
C GLU A 12 8.04 -89.93 -16.02
N SER A 13 9.00 -90.54 -16.73
CA SER A 13 9.16 -91.97 -17.02
C SER A 13 8.16 -92.57 -18.04
N ASP A 14 8.69 -92.92 -19.22
CA ASP A 14 8.34 -94.18 -19.88
C ASP A 14 9.48 -94.60 -20.82
N VAL A 15 10.11 -95.74 -20.49
CA VAL A 15 11.17 -96.39 -21.28
C VAL A 15 10.65 -97.76 -21.69
N THR A 16 10.47 -97.95 -23.00
CA THR A 16 10.35 -99.28 -23.62
C THR A 16 11.69 -99.68 -24.24
N TYR A 17 12.13 -100.89 -23.90
CA TYR A 17 13.32 -101.56 -24.40
C TYR A 17 13.18 -101.94 -25.88
N VAL A 18 14.20 -101.67 -26.71
CA VAL A 18 14.62 -102.55 -27.81
C VAL A 18 16.15 -102.46 -27.99
N GLU A 19 16.77 -103.63 -28.13
CA GLU A 19 18.20 -103.90 -28.25
C GLU A 19 18.84 -103.48 -29.59
N ALA A 20 20.14 -103.22 -29.47
CA ALA A 20 21.25 -103.32 -30.43
C ALA A 20 20.95 -103.47 -31.94
N THR A 21 21.50 -102.54 -32.75
CA THR A 21 22.31 -102.81 -33.96
C THR A 21 22.80 -101.48 -34.60
N ASP A 22 23.90 -101.55 -35.36
CA ASP A 22 24.50 -100.50 -36.23
C ASP A 22 25.55 -99.52 -35.65
N LEU A 23 26.76 -100.05 -35.44
CA LEU A 23 28.01 -99.30 -35.27
C LEU A 23 28.40 -98.41 -36.47
N SER A 24 27.75 -98.51 -37.64
CA SER A 24 28.05 -97.70 -38.84
C SER A 24 27.30 -96.36 -38.91
N LYS A 25 26.16 -96.22 -38.20
CA LYS A 25 25.43 -94.94 -38.09
C LYS A 25 26.04 -93.98 -37.07
N MET A 26 26.83 -94.50 -36.13
CA MET A 26 27.39 -93.70 -35.02
C MET A 26 28.56 -92.81 -35.46
N SER A 27 29.27 -93.16 -36.54
CA SER A 27 30.35 -92.34 -37.12
C SER A 27 29.82 -91.18 -37.96
N SER A 28 28.75 -91.39 -38.75
CA SER A 28 28.11 -90.32 -39.52
C SER A 28 27.35 -89.33 -38.62
N LEU A 29 26.75 -89.82 -37.54
CA LEU A 29 26.15 -88.96 -36.50
C LEU A 29 27.20 -88.16 -35.74
N ARG A 30 28.38 -88.72 -35.42
CA ARG A 30 29.47 -87.97 -34.81
C ARG A 30 29.99 -86.85 -35.70
N PHE A 31 30.19 -87.12 -36.99
CA PHE A 31 30.64 -86.10 -37.95
C PHE A 31 29.62 -84.96 -38.08
N SER A 32 28.33 -85.30 -38.20
CA SER A 32 27.24 -84.31 -38.27
C SER A 32 27.10 -83.48 -36.98
N LEU A 33 27.39 -84.09 -35.82
CA LEU A 33 27.35 -83.42 -34.51
C LEU A 33 28.57 -82.51 -34.30
N GLU A 34 29.76 -82.90 -34.80
CA GLU A 34 30.96 -82.04 -34.84
C GLU A 34 30.79 -80.84 -35.79
N ASP A 35 30.17 -81.04 -36.96
CA ASP A 35 29.84 -79.94 -37.88
C ASP A 35 28.78 -79.00 -37.31
N MET A 36 27.76 -79.51 -36.63
CA MET A 36 26.79 -78.67 -35.91
C MET A 36 27.44 -77.89 -34.76
N ILE A 37 28.40 -78.46 -34.04
CA ILE A 37 29.16 -77.76 -32.99
C ILE A 37 30.04 -76.66 -33.61
N ARG A 38 30.69 -76.92 -34.74
CA ARG A 38 31.44 -75.90 -35.48
C ARG A 38 30.56 -74.75 -35.95
N LEU A 39 29.42 -75.05 -36.57
CA LEU A 39 28.46 -74.04 -37.02
C LEU A 39 27.89 -73.24 -35.85
N LYS A 40 27.54 -73.91 -34.73
CA LYS A 40 27.09 -73.24 -33.50
C LYS A 40 28.16 -72.28 -32.98
N ASN A 41 29.42 -72.68 -32.93
CA ASN A 41 30.51 -71.84 -32.45
C ASN A 41 30.77 -70.65 -33.37
N SER A 42 30.69 -70.84 -34.70
CA SER A 42 30.80 -69.76 -35.69
C SER A 42 29.67 -68.74 -35.54
N VAL A 43 28.42 -69.21 -35.46
CA VAL A 43 27.24 -68.35 -35.28
C VAL A 43 27.28 -67.63 -33.94
N SER A 44 27.75 -68.28 -32.87
CA SER A 44 27.92 -67.63 -31.56
C SER A 44 28.98 -66.53 -31.58
N MET A 45 30.08 -66.72 -32.32
CA MET A 45 31.11 -65.69 -32.51
C MET A 45 30.58 -64.50 -33.31
N GLU A 46 29.84 -64.75 -34.40
CA GLU A 46 29.19 -63.69 -35.19
C GLU A 46 28.14 -62.92 -34.38
N LEU A 47 27.31 -63.62 -33.59
CA LEU A 47 26.33 -62.97 -32.72
C LEU A 47 26.99 -62.06 -31.69
N ARG A 48 28.10 -62.50 -31.10
CA ARG A 48 28.87 -61.72 -30.12
C ARG A 48 29.50 -60.49 -30.75
N ASP A 49 30.00 -60.60 -32.00
CA ASP A 49 30.56 -59.47 -32.73
C ASP A 49 29.49 -58.45 -33.14
N LEU A 50 28.29 -58.93 -33.51
CA LEU A 50 27.11 -58.10 -33.77
C LEU A 50 26.59 -57.41 -32.49
N GLU A 51 26.62 -58.08 -31.34
CA GLU A 51 26.27 -57.48 -30.04
C GLU A 51 27.26 -56.37 -29.63
N LEU A 52 28.56 -56.58 -29.86
CA LEU A 52 29.58 -55.55 -29.61
C LEU A 52 29.37 -54.33 -30.52
N LYS A 53 29.08 -54.54 -31.81
CA LYS A 53 28.73 -53.47 -32.75
C LYS A 53 27.46 -52.73 -32.33
N ARG A 54 26.43 -53.46 -31.90
CA ARG A 54 25.18 -52.87 -31.38
C ARG A 54 25.43 -51.99 -30.16
N ARG A 55 26.25 -52.45 -29.20
CA ARG A 55 26.64 -51.65 -28.02
C ARG A 55 27.36 -50.37 -28.41
N LYS A 56 28.33 -50.46 -29.33
CA LYS A 56 29.08 -49.29 -29.79
C LYS A 56 28.19 -48.24 -30.46
N ILE A 57 27.23 -48.69 -31.27
CA ILE A 57 26.23 -47.81 -31.90
C ILE A 57 25.33 -47.16 -30.84
N LEU A 58 24.92 -47.89 -29.79
CA LEU A 58 24.10 -47.33 -28.69
C LEU A 58 24.86 -46.26 -27.88
N ASP A 59 26.15 -46.45 -27.62
CA ASP A 59 27.00 -45.45 -26.95
C ASP A 59 27.23 -44.19 -27.83
N GLU A 60 27.40 -44.37 -29.14
CA GLU A 60 27.44 -43.24 -30.09
C GLU A 60 26.10 -42.52 -30.17
N LEU A 61 24.98 -43.25 -30.13
CA LEU A 61 23.63 -42.67 -30.18
C LEU A 61 23.32 -41.86 -28.91
N THR A 62 23.70 -42.34 -27.74
CA THR A 62 23.53 -41.61 -26.46
C THR A 62 24.39 -40.34 -26.41
N THR A 63 25.65 -40.40 -26.85
CA THR A 63 26.53 -39.22 -26.92
C THR A 63 26.06 -38.18 -27.95
N LEU A 64 25.58 -38.62 -29.12
CA LEU A 64 24.96 -37.75 -30.11
C LEU A 64 23.67 -37.11 -29.58
N THR A 65 22.82 -37.89 -28.89
CA THR A 65 21.57 -37.38 -28.29
C THR A 65 21.86 -36.30 -27.25
N LYS A 66 22.89 -36.49 -26.41
CA LYS A 66 23.33 -35.46 -25.45
C LYS A 66 23.76 -34.17 -26.16
N LYS A 67 24.59 -34.27 -27.21
CA LYS A 67 25.00 -33.10 -28.01
C LYS A 67 23.82 -32.40 -28.69
N VAL A 68 22.84 -33.16 -29.19
CA VAL A 68 21.61 -32.58 -29.80
C VAL A 68 20.84 -31.77 -28.76
N ASN A 69 20.67 -32.29 -27.55
CA ASN A 69 19.96 -31.58 -26.47
C ASN A 69 20.72 -30.33 -26.02
N GLU A 70 22.05 -30.40 -25.84
CA GLU A 70 22.89 -29.23 -25.52
C GLU A 70 22.83 -28.15 -26.61
N THR A 71 22.83 -28.57 -27.89
CA THR A 71 22.75 -27.63 -29.02
C THR A 71 21.36 -27.00 -29.12
N ARG A 72 20.28 -27.76 -28.88
CA ARG A 72 18.92 -27.22 -28.82
C ARG A 72 18.75 -26.18 -27.72
N ALA A 73 19.30 -26.42 -26.53
CA ALA A 73 19.28 -25.45 -25.43
C ALA A 73 20.01 -24.15 -25.80
N LYS A 74 21.17 -24.25 -26.48
CA LYS A 74 21.91 -23.08 -26.99
C LYS A 74 21.13 -22.29 -28.03
N ILE A 75 20.43 -22.97 -28.95
CA ILE A 75 19.61 -22.31 -29.99
C ILE A 75 18.46 -21.52 -29.35
N LEU A 76 17.76 -22.13 -28.38
CA LEU A 76 16.71 -21.45 -27.60
C LEU A 76 17.25 -20.20 -26.88
N LYS A 77 18.40 -20.30 -26.22
CA LYS A 77 19.03 -19.15 -25.53
C LYS A 77 19.35 -18.00 -26.50
N VAL A 78 19.94 -18.32 -27.67
CA VAL A 78 20.27 -17.30 -28.69
C VAL A 78 19.01 -16.69 -29.31
N GLN A 79 17.91 -17.45 -29.47
CA GLN A 79 16.64 -16.90 -29.94
C GLN A 79 16.02 -15.90 -28.97
N VAL A 80 16.03 -16.21 -27.67
CA VAL A 80 15.55 -15.30 -26.61
C VAL A 80 16.40 -14.02 -26.57
N GLU A 81 17.74 -14.16 -26.62
CA GLU A 81 18.65 -13.01 -26.67
C GLU A 81 18.40 -12.13 -27.89
N LYS A 82 18.19 -12.73 -29.07
CA LYS A 82 17.86 -12.00 -30.30
C LYS A 82 16.59 -11.17 -30.12
N GLU A 83 15.51 -11.73 -29.59
CA GLU A 83 14.26 -10.99 -29.38
C GLU A 83 14.43 -9.85 -28.37
N LYS A 84 15.20 -10.06 -27.30
CA LYS A 84 15.55 -9.02 -26.32
C LYS A 84 16.27 -7.84 -26.95
N VAL A 85 17.27 -8.12 -27.80
CA VAL A 85 18.01 -7.08 -28.54
C VAL A 85 17.10 -6.33 -29.51
N TYR A 86 16.20 -7.01 -30.22
CA TYR A 86 15.25 -6.36 -31.13
C TYR A 86 14.31 -5.39 -30.40
N LYS A 87 13.74 -5.79 -29.25
CA LYS A 87 12.89 -4.91 -28.42
C LYS A 87 13.67 -3.69 -27.92
N SER A 88 14.90 -3.89 -27.44
CA SER A 88 15.79 -2.80 -27.02
C SER A 88 16.10 -1.83 -28.16
N LEU A 89 16.34 -2.34 -29.37
CA LEU A 89 16.61 -1.52 -30.55
C LEU A 89 15.40 -0.64 -30.92
N GLU A 90 14.19 -1.19 -30.85
CA GLU A 90 12.95 -0.47 -31.16
C GLU A 90 12.68 0.64 -30.13
N GLN A 91 12.88 0.37 -28.85
CA GLN A 91 12.82 1.37 -27.79
C GLN A 91 13.88 2.47 -27.95
N ALA A 92 15.12 2.11 -28.30
CA ALA A 92 16.19 3.07 -28.55
C ALA A 92 15.85 4.00 -29.73
N LYS A 93 15.13 3.51 -30.75
CA LYS A 93 14.63 4.35 -31.85
C LYS A 93 13.57 5.35 -31.35
N VAL A 94 12.62 4.91 -30.51
CA VAL A 94 11.61 5.79 -29.92
C VAL A 94 12.27 6.86 -29.05
N MET A 95 13.19 6.48 -28.16
CA MET A 95 13.94 7.42 -27.32
C MET A 95 14.72 8.44 -28.16
N ARG A 96 15.30 8.00 -29.29
CA ARG A 96 15.98 8.91 -30.22
C ARG A 96 15.00 9.88 -30.89
N LEU A 97 13.82 9.42 -31.31
CA LEU A 97 12.80 10.28 -31.90
C LEU A 97 12.30 11.32 -30.88
N GLU A 98 12.00 10.89 -29.65
CA GLU A 98 11.61 11.79 -28.55
C GLU A 98 12.72 12.81 -28.25
N ALA A 99 14.00 12.39 -28.25
CA ALA A 99 15.13 13.30 -28.07
C ALA A 99 15.28 14.30 -29.22
N MET A 100 14.90 13.93 -30.45
CA MET A 100 14.87 14.83 -31.61
C MET A 100 13.67 15.80 -31.57
N GLU A 101 12.52 15.36 -31.07
CA GLU A 101 11.33 16.21 -30.82
C GLU A 101 11.56 17.18 -29.65
N LYS A 102 12.43 16.81 -28.69
CA LYS A 102 12.89 17.66 -27.57
C LYS A 102 13.66 18.92 -28.01
N ASN A 103 13.75 19.23 -29.30
CA ASN A 103 14.31 20.46 -29.88
C ASN A 103 13.57 21.76 -29.48
N THR A 104 13.00 21.84 -28.27
CA THR A 104 12.93 23.09 -27.52
C THR A 104 14.36 23.48 -27.13
N PRO A 105 14.84 24.69 -27.45
CA PRO A 105 16.18 25.11 -27.05
C PRO A 105 16.33 24.93 -25.54
N GLU A 106 17.40 24.26 -25.11
CA GLU A 106 17.77 24.22 -23.70
C GLU A 106 17.78 25.66 -23.20
N LEU A 107 16.99 25.95 -22.17
CA LEU A 107 16.96 27.27 -21.55
C LEU A 107 18.39 27.57 -21.10
N ALA A 108 19.07 28.46 -21.83
CA ALA A 108 20.36 28.95 -21.42
C ALA A 108 20.17 29.64 -20.06
N PRO A 109 21.10 29.47 -19.11
CA PRO A 109 21.06 30.24 -17.87
C PRO A 109 20.98 31.73 -18.22
N PRO A 110 20.20 32.53 -17.45
CA PRO A 110 20.09 33.96 -17.70
C PRO A 110 21.49 34.59 -17.76
N LEU A 111 21.64 35.59 -18.63
CA LEU A 111 22.90 36.32 -18.75
C LEU A 111 23.31 36.83 -17.36
N HIS A 112 24.56 36.52 -16.97
CA HIS A 112 25.11 36.98 -15.71
C HIS A 112 25.00 38.51 -15.62
N ILE A 113 24.31 39.02 -14.60
CA ILE A 113 24.23 40.46 -14.36
C ILE A 113 25.61 40.89 -13.89
N VAL A 114 26.43 41.42 -14.79
CA VAL A 114 27.71 42.00 -14.41
C VAL A 114 27.39 43.20 -13.51
N PRO A 115 27.93 43.28 -12.28
CA PRO A 115 27.80 44.48 -11.48
C PRO A 115 28.38 45.63 -12.30
N GLN A 116 27.54 46.59 -12.71
CA GLN A 116 28.03 47.80 -13.35
C GLN A 116 28.82 48.59 -12.30
N TYR A 117 30.10 48.26 -12.17
CA TYR A 117 31.09 48.97 -11.38
C TYR A 117 31.42 50.32 -12.02
N ASP A 118 30.41 51.16 -12.26
CA ASP A 118 30.68 52.58 -12.40
C ASP A 118 30.86 53.14 -11.00
N LYS A 119 32.13 53.27 -10.59
CA LYS A 119 32.58 53.93 -9.36
C LYS A 119 32.09 55.39 -9.22
N GLU A 120 31.36 55.92 -10.20
CA GLU A 120 30.82 57.29 -10.21
C GLU A 120 29.33 57.37 -10.56
N SER A 121 28.64 56.27 -10.87
CA SER A 121 27.19 56.33 -11.08
C SER A 121 26.49 56.38 -9.72
N LYS A 122 26.25 57.61 -9.25
CA LYS A 122 25.09 57.92 -8.42
C LYS A 122 23.86 57.44 -9.20
N TYR A 123 23.52 56.15 -9.14
CA TYR A 123 22.21 55.70 -9.58
C TYR A 123 21.19 56.55 -8.81
N ILE A 124 20.51 57.39 -9.58
CA ILE A 124 19.61 58.45 -9.13
C ILE A 124 18.37 57.78 -8.55
N PHE A 125 18.48 57.30 -7.31
CA PHE A 125 17.33 56.98 -6.50
C PHE A 125 17.17 58.12 -5.50
N ASP A 126 16.75 59.27 -6.00
CA ASP A 126 16.59 60.56 -5.32
C ASP A 126 15.42 60.58 -4.30
N LYS A 127 14.98 59.41 -3.84
CA LYS A 127 13.88 59.25 -2.88
C LYS A 127 14.45 58.99 -1.48
N SER A 128 13.90 59.69 -0.50
CA SER A 128 14.25 59.53 0.92
C SER A 128 14.12 58.07 1.36
N ALA A 129 15.02 57.60 2.22
CA ALA A 129 14.98 56.23 2.76
C ALA A 129 13.63 55.88 3.40
N SER A 130 12.85 56.86 3.85
CA SER A 130 11.48 56.66 4.34
C SER A 130 10.50 56.04 3.32
N GLN A 131 10.82 56.02 2.01
CA GLN A 131 9.98 55.45 0.94
C GLN A 131 10.64 54.27 0.20
N CYS A 132 11.55 53.51 0.84
CA CYS A 132 12.16 52.34 0.20
C CYS A 132 11.17 51.22 -0.13
N ARG A 133 11.35 50.65 -1.32
CA ARG A 133 10.79 49.36 -1.75
C ARG A 133 11.93 48.51 -2.32
N LEU A 134 11.72 47.20 -2.40
CA LEU A 134 12.78 46.22 -2.73
C LEU A 134 13.41 46.49 -4.10
N ASP A 135 12.59 46.89 -5.07
CA ASP A 135 12.96 47.27 -6.44
C ASP A 135 13.89 48.50 -6.53
N TYR A 136 13.86 49.41 -5.56
CA TYR A 136 14.65 50.66 -5.59
C TYR A 136 15.79 50.72 -4.57
N CYS A 137 15.74 49.88 -3.53
CA CYS A 137 16.64 49.95 -2.39
C CYS A 137 17.51 48.70 -2.20
N PHE A 138 17.36 47.71 -3.07
CA PHE A 138 18.19 46.51 -3.11
C PHE A 138 18.92 46.44 -4.46
N ASP A 139 20.19 46.05 -4.45
CA ASP A 139 21.00 45.85 -5.64
C ASP A 139 20.99 44.36 -6.04
N PHE A 140 20.13 44.01 -7.00
CA PHE A 140 20.00 42.64 -7.50
C PHE A 140 21.21 42.17 -8.31
N SER A 141 22.12 43.06 -8.74
CA SER A 141 23.30 42.64 -9.51
C SER A 141 24.29 41.81 -8.70
N GLN A 142 24.23 41.86 -7.36
CA GLN A 142 25.03 41.03 -6.46
C GLN A 142 24.40 39.67 -6.16
N CYS A 143 23.15 39.45 -6.60
CA CYS A 143 22.34 38.28 -6.25
C CYS A 143 21.68 37.67 -7.50
N PRO A 144 22.47 37.16 -8.46
CA PRO A 144 21.93 36.58 -9.68
C PRO A 144 21.10 35.32 -9.39
N LEU A 145 20.05 35.09 -10.17
CA LEU A 145 19.13 33.94 -10.01
C LEU A 145 19.79 32.56 -10.22
N THR A 146 20.99 32.52 -10.80
CA THR A 146 21.75 31.31 -11.12
C THR A 146 22.74 30.91 -10.04
N GLU A 147 22.99 31.76 -9.06
CA GLU A 147 23.96 31.49 -8.00
C GLU A 147 23.27 31.20 -6.67
N GLU A 148 23.93 30.38 -5.85
CA GLU A 148 23.52 30.16 -4.48
C GLU A 148 23.70 31.44 -3.64
N LEU A 149 22.89 31.58 -2.60
CA LEU A 149 22.97 32.71 -1.69
C LEU A 149 24.32 32.71 -0.95
N LYS A 150 25.20 33.65 -1.28
CA LYS A 150 26.44 33.89 -0.52
C LYS A 150 26.27 35.07 0.43
N VAL A 151 26.70 34.89 1.67
CA VAL A 151 26.56 35.87 2.76
C VAL A 151 27.93 36.22 3.33
N PHE A 152 28.26 37.51 3.40
CA PHE A 152 29.43 38.00 4.12
C PHE A 152 29.03 38.44 5.53
N LEU A 153 29.74 37.92 6.54
CA LEU A 153 29.52 38.26 7.94
C LEU A 153 30.61 39.20 8.44
N TYR A 154 30.23 40.37 8.95
CA TYR A 154 31.19 41.27 9.58
C TYR A 154 31.68 40.70 10.93
N PRO A 155 32.97 40.86 11.26
CA PRO A 155 33.51 40.39 12.52
C PRO A 155 32.89 41.16 13.70
N VAL A 156 32.43 40.41 14.70
CA VAL A 156 31.92 40.96 15.96
C VAL A 156 33.10 41.26 16.89
N ALA A 157 32.97 42.29 17.74
CA ALA A 157 34.01 42.63 18.71
C ALA A 157 34.20 41.53 19.78
N GLU A 158 35.43 41.34 20.26
CA GLU A 158 35.82 40.30 21.25
C GLU A 158 35.05 40.34 22.59
N ARG A 159 34.38 41.46 22.93
CA ARG A 159 33.56 41.63 24.14
C ARG A 159 32.05 41.71 23.85
N ALA A 160 31.56 40.85 22.96
CA ALA A 160 30.14 40.80 22.61
C ALA A 160 29.30 40.09 23.68
N PHE A 161 28.01 40.43 23.76
CA PHE A 161 27.05 39.70 24.59
C PHE A 161 26.89 38.25 24.11
N VAL A 162 26.57 37.34 25.02
CA VAL A 162 26.38 35.90 24.73
C VAL A 162 25.41 35.67 23.56
N ASP A 163 24.28 36.40 23.54
CA ASP A 163 23.30 36.31 22.46
C ASP A 163 23.89 36.70 21.10
N THR A 164 24.75 37.72 21.06
CA THR A 164 25.41 38.15 19.81
C THR A 164 26.34 37.07 19.27
N LEU A 165 27.11 36.43 20.16
CA LEU A 165 28.01 35.34 19.79
C LEU A 165 27.24 34.10 19.31
N MET A 166 26.09 33.80 19.92
CA MET A 166 25.23 32.70 19.50
C MET A 166 24.67 32.91 18.08
N TRP A 167 24.14 34.11 17.80
CA TRP A 167 23.66 34.47 16.46
C TRP A 167 24.77 34.45 15.41
N GLN A 168 25.98 34.91 15.77
CA GLN A 168 27.15 34.80 14.90
C GLN A 168 27.46 33.33 14.58
N LYS A 169 27.55 32.46 15.61
CA LYS A 169 27.82 31.04 15.43
C LYS A 169 26.75 30.35 14.57
N ALA A 170 25.48 30.68 14.78
CA ALA A 170 24.37 30.16 14.00
C ALA A 170 24.44 30.57 12.51
N LEU A 171 24.86 31.81 12.22
CA LEU A 171 25.13 32.27 10.86
C LEU A 171 26.34 31.56 10.24
N GLU A 172 27.42 31.37 11.00
CA GLU A 172 28.61 30.64 10.57
C GLU A 172 28.31 29.17 10.21
N SER A 173 27.42 28.51 10.95
CA SER A 173 26.98 27.14 10.67
C SER A 173 25.95 27.01 9.54
N SER A 174 25.45 28.12 8.98
CA SER A 174 24.33 28.09 8.02
C SER A 174 24.70 27.58 6.62
N GLY A 175 26.00 27.41 6.31
CA GLY A 175 26.48 26.96 5.00
C GLY A 175 26.56 28.05 3.92
N PHE A 176 25.96 29.22 4.14
CA PHE A 176 25.92 30.31 3.15
C PHE A 176 27.09 31.31 3.24
N ILE A 177 28.00 31.14 4.21
CA ILE A 177 29.03 32.14 4.50
C ILE A 177 30.17 32.12 3.47
N THR A 178 30.52 33.29 2.95
CA THR A 178 31.72 33.50 2.13
C THR A 178 32.77 34.35 2.86
N LYS A 179 34.05 34.01 2.66
CA LYS A 179 35.19 34.82 3.11
C LYS A 179 35.49 35.98 2.16
N ASN A 180 35.07 35.87 0.89
CA ASN A 180 35.30 36.90 -0.12
C ASN A 180 34.10 37.87 -0.15
N PRO A 181 34.27 39.14 0.26
CA PRO A 181 33.17 40.11 0.25
C PRO A 181 32.70 40.48 -1.16
N GLU A 182 33.50 40.26 -2.21
CA GLU A 182 33.12 40.61 -3.59
C GLU A 182 32.12 39.62 -4.21
N GLU A 183 32.07 38.39 -3.70
CA GLU A 183 31.13 37.35 -4.13
C GLU A 183 29.84 37.31 -3.28
N ALA A 184 29.71 38.22 -2.31
CA ALA A 184 28.60 38.20 -1.36
C ALA A 184 27.36 38.89 -1.92
N CYS A 185 26.24 38.18 -1.92
CA CYS A 185 24.93 38.74 -2.23
C CYS A 185 24.40 39.62 -1.08
N LEU A 186 24.58 39.17 0.17
CA LEU A 186 24.14 39.88 1.38
C LEU A 186 25.29 40.10 2.36
N TYR A 187 25.23 41.22 3.10
CA TYR A 187 26.20 41.57 4.14
C TYR A 187 25.52 41.65 5.50
N PHE A 188 25.96 40.84 6.47
CA PHE A 188 25.32 40.71 7.78
C PHE A 188 26.11 41.42 8.88
N VAL A 189 25.40 42.22 9.68
CA VAL A 189 25.94 42.88 10.87
C VAL A 189 25.12 42.45 12.08
N VAL A 190 25.76 41.84 13.08
CA VAL A 190 25.11 41.41 14.33
C VAL A 190 25.42 42.40 15.45
N ASN A 191 24.37 43.05 15.98
CA ASN A 191 24.37 43.97 17.10
C ASN A 191 25.16 45.29 16.91
N LEU A 192 24.58 46.39 17.40
CA LEU A 192 25.00 47.76 17.12
C LEU A 192 25.89 48.31 18.23
N ASN A 193 27.20 48.17 18.05
CA ASN A 193 28.20 48.85 18.87
C ASN A 193 29.06 49.86 18.10
N LYS A 194 28.96 49.89 16.76
CA LYS A 194 29.73 50.77 15.88
C LYS A 194 28.80 51.55 14.95
N ASP A 195 29.26 52.73 14.53
CA ASP A 195 28.62 53.53 13.48
C ASP A 195 28.64 52.77 12.15
N LEU A 196 27.46 52.44 11.62
CA LEU A 196 27.27 51.63 10.42
C LEU A 196 27.94 52.26 9.19
N THR A 197 28.02 53.59 9.14
CA THR A 197 28.61 54.32 8.01
C THR A 197 30.11 54.09 7.86
N LYS A 198 30.78 53.60 8.91
CA LYS A 198 32.23 53.34 8.94
C LYS A 198 32.61 51.91 8.56
N LEU A 199 31.63 51.05 8.23
CA LEU A 199 31.91 49.69 7.78
C LEU A 199 32.52 49.70 6.38
N ALA A 200 33.57 48.89 6.17
CA ALA A 200 34.39 48.91 4.95
C ALA A 200 33.58 48.68 3.66
N HIS A 201 32.51 47.88 3.72
CA HIS A 201 31.65 47.58 2.56
C HIS A 201 30.25 48.18 2.67
N TRP A 202 30.00 49.16 3.55
CA TRP A 202 28.67 49.81 3.70
C TRP A 202 28.18 50.51 2.42
N ARG A 203 29.10 50.87 1.52
CA ARG A 203 28.83 51.53 0.23
C ARG A 203 27.97 52.80 0.37
N GLY A 204 28.12 53.51 1.49
CA GLY A 204 27.50 54.81 1.77
C GLY A 204 26.05 54.76 2.27
N ASP A 205 25.19 53.91 1.70
CA ASP A 205 23.75 53.88 1.98
C ASP A 205 23.22 52.57 2.60
N GLY A 206 24.05 51.53 2.74
CA GLY A 206 23.67 50.27 3.36
C GLY A 206 22.84 49.33 2.48
N ARG A 207 22.81 49.52 1.16
CA ARG A 207 22.17 48.56 0.24
C ARG A 207 22.76 47.14 0.42
N ASN A 208 21.92 46.10 0.26
CA ASN A 208 22.27 44.68 0.46
C ASN A 208 22.76 44.31 1.88
N HIS A 209 22.70 45.23 2.84
CA HIS A 209 23.06 44.94 4.23
C HIS A 209 21.83 44.49 5.02
N VAL A 210 22.03 43.49 5.87
CA VAL A 210 21.07 43.01 6.87
C VAL A 210 21.65 43.30 8.25
N VAL A 211 20.96 44.12 9.03
CA VAL A 211 21.36 44.52 10.38
C VAL A 211 20.48 43.80 11.39
N ILE A 212 21.07 42.91 12.18
CA ILE A 212 20.39 42.19 13.26
C ILE A 212 20.54 43.01 14.55
N ASP A 213 19.46 43.64 14.99
CA ASP A 213 19.40 44.40 16.24
C ASP A 213 18.67 43.61 17.32
N LEU A 214 19.45 43.08 18.28
CA LEU A 214 18.96 42.32 19.42
C LEU A 214 18.71 43.19 20.66
N ASN A 215 19.20 44.42 20.67
CA ASN A 215 19.25 45.29 21.85
C ASN A 215 18.25 46.46 21.79
N ASN A 216 17.39 46.49 20.77
CA ASN A 216 16.35 47.51 20.56
C ASN A 216 16.86 48.96 20.73
N LYS A 217 18.10 49.25 20.28
CA LYS A 217 18.61 50.61 20.39
C LYS A 217 17.93 51.47 19.32
N SER A 218 17.47 52.66 19.70
CA SER A 218 16.92 53.64 18.76
C SER A 218 17.99 54.02 17.72
N LEU A 219 17.86 53.49 16.50
CA LEU A 219 18.71 53.91 15.39
C LEU A 219 18.19 55.18 14.76
N SER A 220 19.06 56.20 14.75
CA SER A 220 18.90 57.37 13.91
C SER A 220 19.45 57.09 12.50
N SER A 221 18.70 57.53 11.49
CA SER A 221 19.03 57.63 10.06
C SER A 221 18.71 56.44 9.13
N MET A 222 17.64 56.63 8.37
CA MET A 222 17.56 56.66 6.89
C MET A 222 18.60 55.88 6.05
N SER A 223 18.93 54.62 6.41
CA SER A 223 19.69 53.71 5.54
C SER A 223 18.78 52.85 4.63
N ARG A 224 19.36 52.23 3.59
CA ARG A 224 18.72 51.23 2.72
C ARG A 224 18.90 49.79 3.22
N ALA A 225 19.42 49.60 4.42
CA ALA A 225 19.61 48.28 5.01
C ALA A 225 18.27 47.65 5.43
N ILE A 226 18.23 46.32 5.39
CA ILE A 226 17.16 45.51 5.96
C ILE A 226 17.44 45.34 7.45
N TYR A 227 16.44 45.54 8.29
CA TYR A 227 16.57 45.43 9.74
C TYR A 227 15.86 44.19 10.26
N ALA A 228 16.58 43.30 10.94
CA ALA A 228 16.02 42.14 11.63
C ALA A 228 16.03 42.41 13.15
N ARG A 229 14.85 42.49 13.77
CA ARG A 229 14.71 42.95 15.17
C ARG A 229 13.45 42.42 15.84
N GLN A 230 13.44 42.38 17.17
CA GLN A 230 12.27 41.97 17.97
C GLN A 230 11.30 43.12 18.25
N TYR A 231 11.81 44.35 18.30
CA TYR A 231 11.01 45.56 18.42
C TYR A 231 10.75 46.18 17.04
N SER A 232 9.50 46.50 16.73
CA SER A 232 9.13 47.13 15.45
C SER A 232 8.27 48.36 15.67
N SER A 233 8.60 49.43 14.94
CA SER A 233 7.73 50.58 14.73
C SER A 233 7.43 50.69 13.23
N SER A 234 6.16 50.94 12.91
CA SER A 234 5.46 50.66 11.63
C SER A 234 5.94 51.38 10.35
N TYR A 235 7.23 51.69 10.19
CA TYR A 235 7.66 52.62 9.15
C TYR A 235 8.05 52.00 7.79
N ARG A 236 8.35 50.70 7.66
CA ARG A 236 8.82 50.12 6.38
C ARG A 236 8.47 48.64 6.18
N LYS A 237 7.34 48.38 5.52
CA LYS A 237 6.93 47.02 5.11
C LYS A 237 7.99 46.41 4.14
N ASN A 238 8.37 45.16 4.35
CA ASN A 238 9.39 44.39 3.60
C ASN A 238 10.87 44.80 3.81
N TYR A 239 11.17 45.79 4.64
CA TYR A 239 12.55 46.16 5.04
C TYR A 239 12.81 45.99 6.53
N VAL A 240 11.81 45.51 7.26
CA VAL A 240 11.91 45.12 8.66
C VAL A 240 11.45 43.67 8.76
N ILE A 241 12.34 42.80 9.22
CA ILE A 241 12.05 41.40 9.55
C ILE A 241 11.83 41.36 11.06
N VAL A 242 10.61 41.04 11.47
CA VAL A 242 10.32 40.82 12.89
C VAL A 242 10.86 39.44 13.26
N LEU A 243 11.79 39.42 14.22
CA LEU A 243 12.39 38.21 14.73
C LEU A 243 11.57 37.64 15.90
N PRO A 244 11.39 36.31 15.97
CA PRO A 244 10.77 35.67 17.13
C PRO A 244 11.70 35.75 18.36
N PHE A 245 11.14 35.44 19.52
CA PHE A 245 11.92 35.22 20.73
C PHE A 245 12.67 33.88 20.65
N THR A 246 13.94 33.85 21.06
CA THR A 246 14.80 32.65 21.11
C THR A 246 15.30 32.39 22.53
N LYS A 247 15.26 31.14 23.00
CA LYS A 247 15.79 30.75 24.31
C LYS A 247 17.21 30.17 24.18
N VAL A 248 18.10 30.54 25.10
CA VAL A 248 19.54 30.17 25.11
C VAL A 248 19.81 28.72 25.61
N SER A 249 18.80 27.93 26.00
CA SER A 249 18.97 26.66 26.74
C SER A 249 18.37 25.44 26.03
N SER A 250 19.06 24.31 26.19
CA SER A 250 18.93 22.99 25.54
C SER A 250 17.83 22.06 26.06
N ASP A 251 17.03 22.44 27.06
CA ASP A 251 15.95 21.57 27.55
C ASP A 251 14.74 21.60 26.59
N ILE A 252 14.87 20.79 25.53
CA ILE A 252 13.93 20.61 24.43
C ILE A 252 12.97 19.43 24.70
N LEU A 253 13.20 18.64 25.75
CA LEU A 253 12.68 17.27 25.87
C LEU A 253 11.28 17.07 26.47
N SER A 254 10.54 18.12 26.87
CA SER A 254 9.16 17.93 27.35
C SER A 254 8.13 18.88 26.69
N LEU A 255 7.60 18.43 25.56
CA LEU A 255 6.47 19.10 24.92
C LEU A 255 5.15 18.53 25.47
N PRO A 256 4.17 19.37 25.85
CA PRO A 256 2.87 18.87 26.29
C PRO A 256 2.10 18.27 25.10
N PRO A 257 1.25 17.26 25.35
CA PRO A 257 0.38 16.70 24.32
C PRO A 257 -0.59 17.76 23.79
N LEU A 258 -0.90 17.67 22.49
CA LEU A 258 -1.86 18.58 21.84
C LEU A 258 -3.32 18.23 22.18
N SER A 259 -3.58 16.97 22.55
CA SER A 259 -4.85 16.46 23.07
C SER A 259 -4.89 16.52 24.60
N PRO A 260 -6.04 16.75 25.25
CA PRO A 260 -7.38 16.98 24.67
C PRO A 260 -7.54 18.36 24.03
N ALA A 261 -8.48 18.51 23.10
CA ALA A 261 -8.75 19.77 22.40
C ALA A 261 -9.06 20.92 23.39
N ARG A 262 -9.99 20.70 24.32
CA ARG A 262 -10.30 21.65 25.39
C ARG A 262 -9.52 21.32 26.66
N ARG A 263 -8.85 22.33 27.21
CA ARG A 263 -8.11 22.26 28.47
C ARG A 263 -8.85 23.04 29.55
N LYS A 264 -8.40 22.91 30.80
CA LYS A 264 -9.03 23.47 32.00
C LYS A 264 -9.42 24.94 31.88
N TYR A 265 -8.55 25.78 31.35
CA TYR A 265 -8.85 27.19 31.09
C TYR A 265 -9.20 27.39 29.62
N LEU A 266 -10.32 28.04 29.33
CA LEU A 266 -10.67 28.42 27.97
C LEU A 266 -9.67 29.48 27.47
N LEU A 267 -9.47 30.55 28.23
CA LEU A 267 -8.56 31.66 27.90
C LEU A 267 -7.75 32.08 29.13
N SER A 268 -6.45 32.27 28.94
CA SER A 268 -5.55 32.79 29.98
C SER A 268 -4.78 34.04 29.55
N PHE A 269 -4.52 34.93 30.50
CA PHE A 269 -3.69 36.12 30.36
C PHE A 269 -3.05 36.48 31.70
N GLN A 270 -1.76 36.82 31.69
CA GLN A 270 -1.08 37.41 32.84
C GLN A 270 -0.11 38.49 32.37
N GLY A 271 -0.30 39.73 32.79
CA GLY A 271 0.64 40.81 32.51
C GLY A 271 0.30 42.09 33.26
N GLU A 272 1.28 42.96 33.42
CA GLU A 272 1.11 44.24 34.12
C GLU A 272 1.69 45.38 33.30
N ALA A 273 0.93 46.46 33.15
CA ALA A 273 1.39 47.65 32.43
C ALA A 273 1.59 48.82 33.41
N LYS A 274 2.64 49.63 33.18
CA LYS A 274 2.98 50.78 34.05
C LYS A 274 1.95 51.90 34.01
N SER A 275 1.42 52.18 32.82
CA SER A 275 0.31 53.13 32.58
C SER A 275 -0.80 52.43 31.81
N GLN A 276 -2.03 52.97 31.83
CA GLN A 276 -3.17 52.42 31.07
C GLN A 276 -3.96 53.57 30.46
N SER A 277 -4.09 53.58 29.13
CA SER A 277 -4.94 54.55 28.44
C SER A 277 -6.44 54.31 28.76
N PRO A 278 -7.31 55.32 28.62
CA PRO A 278 -8.75 55.17 28.86
C PRO A 278 -9.39 54.07 28.00
N GLU A 279 -8.97 53.95 26.73
CA GLU A 279 -9.44 52.91 25.80
C GLU A 279 -9.05 51.51 26.29
N GLU A 280 -7.82 51.36 26.79
CA GLU A 280 -7.32 50.09 27.31
C GLU A 280 -8.06 49.70 28.59
N GLN A 281 -8.43 50.65 29.45
CA GLN A 281 -9.23 50.39 30.65
C GLN A 281 -10.62 49.80 30.31
N ILE A 282 -11.24 50.24 29.21
CA ILE A 282 -12.52 49.67 28.74
C ILE A 282 -12.31 48.20 28.37
N VAL A 283 -11.30 47.89 27.56
CA VAL A 283 -10.97 46.52 27.14
C VAL A 283 -10.67 45.63 28.37
N ILE A 284 -9.84 46.11 29.30
CA ILE A 284 -9.53 45.42 30.55
C ILE A 284 -10.80 45.14 31.37
N SER A 285 -11.71 46.10 31.46
CA SER A 285 -12.97 45.94 32.21
C SER A 285 -13.86 44.86 31.62
N VAL A 286 -13.93 44.76 30.29
CA VAL A 286 -14.68 43.72 29.57
C VAL A 286 -14.06 42.35 29.82
N LEU A 287 -12.73 42.25 29.69
CA LEU A 287 -12.01 40.99 29.90
C LEU A 287 -12.09 40.51 31.37
N LYS A 288 -12.08 41.42 32.35
CA LYS A 288 -12.31 41.07 33.76
C LYS A 288 -13.73 40.59 34.04
N LYS A 289 -14.74 41.14 33.35
CA LYS A 289 -16.14 40.67 33.46
C LYS A 289 -16.29 39.22 32.99
N LEU A 290 -15.50 38.76 32.02
CA LEU A 290 -15.51 37.35 31.59
C LEU A 290 -15.15 36.40 32.74
N GLN A 291 -14.20 36.78 33.60
CA GLN A 291 -13.82 35.95 34.76
C GLN A 291 -14.93 35.87 35.83
N LEU A 292 -15.84 36.84 35.86
CA LEU A 292 -17.01 36.88 36.75
C LEU A 292 -18.28 36.30 36.10
N SER A 293 -18.19 35.84 34.85
CA SER A 293 -19.34 35.30 34.14
C SER A 293 -19.81 33.97 34.74
N THR A 294 -21.11 33.70 34.67
CA THR A 294 -21.74 32.48 35.22
C THR A 294 -21.63 31.26 34.31
N THR A 295 -20.69 31.26 33.38
CA THR A 295 -20.53 30.19 32.38
C THR A 295 -19.67 29.07 32.93
N ASP A 296 -19.84 27.84 32.42
CA ASP A 296 -19.00 26.69 32.82
C ASP A 296 -17.52 26.84 32.42
N ASP A 297 -17.23 27.72 31.45
CA ASP A 297 -15.86 27.99 30.98
C ASP A 297 -15.04 28.74 32.04
N LYS A 298 -13.82 28.25 32.32
CA LYS A 298 -12.90 28.89 33.28
C LYS A 298 -11.94 29.85 32.59
N PHE A 299 -11.80 31.05 33.14
CA PHE A 299 -10.89 32.09 32.68
C PHE A 299 -9.83 32.41 33.73
N LEU A 300 -8.58 32.62 33.29
CA LEU A 300 -7.48 33.07 34.15
C LEU A 300 -6.89 34.37 33.61
N ILE A 301 -7.39 35.53 34.06
CA ILE A 301 -7.03 36.83 33.48
C ILE A 301 -6.53 37.76 34.58
N HIS A 302 -5.21 37.96 34.65
CA HIS A 302 -4.58 38.85 35.63
C HIS A 302 -3.88 40.03 34.95
N PHE A 303 -4.33 41.24 35.28
CA PHE A 303 -3.74 42.52 34.81
C PHE A 303 -2.79 43.16 35.84
N LYS A 304 -2.53 42.46 36.94
CA LYS A 304 -1.56 42.78 37.98
C LYS A 304 -0.84 41.50 38.34
N CYS A 305 0.48 41.51 38.40
CA CYS A 305 1.24 40.31 38.73
C CYS A 305 1.14 40.02 40.23
N ILE A 306 0.91 38.75 40.60
CA ILE A 306 0.84 38.32 42.02
C ILE A 306 2.26 38.21 42.62
N ASN A 307 3.26 37.89 41.78
CA ASN A 307 4.68 37.71 42.13
C ASN A 307 5.58 38.65 41.28
N ASN A 308 6.88 38.67 41.57
CA ASN A 308 7.93 39.48 40.91
C ASN A 308 7.64 39.81 39.42
N VAL A 309 7.73 41.11 39.10
CA VAL A 309 7.64 41.65 37.74
C VAL A 309 9.02 41.56 37.09
N LEU A 310 9.13 40.85 35.95
CA LEU A 310 10.31 40.96 35.11
C LEU A 310 10.31 42.34 34.45
N SER A 311 11.43 43.06 34.53
CA SER A 311 11.57 44.48 34.14
C SER A 311 10.90 44.77 32.79
N ALA A 312 9.82 45.56 32.83
CA ALA A 312 9.15 46.06 31.64
C ALA A 312 9.68 47.45 31.26
N GLU A 313 9.84 47.68 29.96
CA GLU A 313 9.97 49.02 29.38
C GLU A 313 8.65 49.80 29.56
N GLU A 314 8.66 51.13 29.40
CA GLU A 314 7.54 52.00 29.82
C GLU A 314 6.23 51.79 29.02
N GLU A 315 6.27 51.05 27.91
CA GLU A 315 5.20 50.99 26.91
C GLU A 315 4.63 49.56 26.69
N GLU A 316 5.00 48.60 27.54
CA GLU A 316 4.68 47.17 27.39
C GLU A 316 3.90 46.55 28.57
N TYR A 317 3.18 45.45 28.29
CA TYR A 317 2.68 44.54 29.32
C TYR A 317 3.79 43.59 29.79
N ALA A 318 4.30 43.84 30.99
CA ALA A 318 5.28 43.02 31.67
C ALA A 318 4.88 41.54 31.72
N LEU A 319 5.87 40.65 31.70
CA LEU A 319 5.67 39.22 31.94
C LEU A 319 5.58 38.98 33.45
N CYS A 320 4.50 38.33 33.89
CA CYS A 320 4.36 37.91 35.28
C CYS A 320 5.13 36.61 35.55
N GLY A 321 5.74 36.50 36.73
CA GLY A 321 6.30 35.27 37.26
C GLY A 321 7.54 34.73 36.50
N THR A 322 7.93 33.51 36.84
CA THR A 322 9.03 32.79 36.18
C THR A 322 8.54 32.07 34.92
N TYR A 323 9.45 31.69 34.04
CA TYR A 323 9.13 30.87 32.86
C TYR A 323 8.36 29.58 33.22
N GLN A 324 8.76 28.90 34.30
CA GLN A 324 8.11 27.66 34.78
C GLN A 324 6.65 27.91 35.20
N SER A 325 6.39 29.00 35.93
CA SER A 325 5.00 29.33 36.35
C SER A 325 4.08 29.62 35.16
N ARG A 326 4.60 30.24 34.08
CA ARG A 326 3.84 30.47 32.85
C ARG A 326 3.62 29.20 32.06
N GLU A 327 4.61 28.31 32.02
CA GLU A 327 4.51 27.00 31.40
C GLU A 327 3.35 26.16 32.00
N GLU A 328 3.24 26.08 33.32
CA GLU A 328 2.15 25.35 34.00
C GLU A 328 0.77 25.84 33.57
N ILE A 329 0.60 27.16 33.49
CA ILE A 329 -0.65 27.79 33.08
C ILE A 329 -0.95 27.50 31.60
N LEU A 330 0.03 27.64 30.71
CA LEU A 330 -0.16 27.45 29.28
C LEU A 330 -0.45 25.97 28.93
N LYS A 331 0.11 25.02 29.68
CA LYS A 331 -0.22 23.59 29.58
C LYS A 331 -1.69 23.31 29.89
N GLU A 332 -2.29 24.07 30.79
CA GLU A 332 -3.71 23.96 31.17
C GLU A 332 -4.65 24.87 30.36
N SER A 333 -4.12 25.70 29.46
CA SER A 333 -4.88 26.71 28.71
C SER A 333 -5.18 26.28 27.27
N THR A 334 -6.43 26.51 26.83
CA THR A 334 -6.83 26.26 25.44
C THR A 334 -6.36 27.38 24.53
N PHE A 335 -6.70 28.61 24.90
CA PHE A 335 -6.28 29.85 24.25
C PHE A 335 -5.46 30.69 25.22
N SER A 336 -4.54 31.48 24.68
CA SER A 336 -3.71 32.42 25.42
C SER A 336 -3.81 33.80 24.79
N LEU A 337 -4.16 34.79 25.59
CA LEU A 337 -4.37 36.15 25.12
C LEU A 337 -3.04 36.88 24.95
N ILE A 338 -2.90 37.61 23.85
CA ILE A 338 -1.81 38.52 23.56
C ILE A 338 -2.42 39.88 23.21
N LEU A 339 -2.11 40.91 23.99
CA LEU A 339 -2.57 42.26 23.74
C LEU A 339 -1.51 43.03 22.95
N SER A 340 -1.91 43.78 21.93
CA SER A 340 -0.99 44.68 21.23
C SER A 340 -0.47 45.77 22.18
N PRO A 341 0.73 46.33 21.92
CA PRO A 341 1.30 47.43 22.70
C PRO A 341 0.33 48.62 22.87
N GLN A 342 0.60 49.46 23.88
CA GLN A 342 -0.27 50.60 24.18
C GLN A 342 -0.09 51.75 23.19
N ASP A 343 1.15 52.03 22.76
CA ASP A 343 1.40 52.97 21.68
C ASP A 343 1.10 52.32 20.33
N PHE A 344 0.18 52.91 19.57
CA PHE A 344 -0.20 52.47 18.23
C PHE A 344 0.95 52.51 17.21
N LYS A 345 2.02 53.27 17.48
CA LYS A 345 3.22 53.31 16.63
C LYS A 345 4.08 52.06 16.76
N ILE A 346 3.96 51.37 17.89
CA ILE A 346 4.74 50.18 18.23
C ILE A 346 3.92 48.97 17.85
N THR A 347 4.42 48.22 16.88
CA THR A 347 3.73 47.05 16.32
C THR A 347 4.27 45.75 16.88
N SER A 348 5.47 45.72 17.46
CA SER A 348 6.04 44.50 18.01
C SER A 348 7.04 44.78 19.11
N THR A 349 7.10 43.89 20.10
CA THR A 349 8.02 44.01 21.24
C THR A 349 8.55 42.67 21.71
N LYS A 350 9.62 42.69 22.52
CA LYS A 350 10.22 41.47 23.07
C LYS A 350 9.22 40.66 23.91
N SER A 351 8.41 41.32 24.74
CA SER A 351 7.41 40.65 25.57
C SER A 351 6.30 40.00 24.73
N VAL A 352 5.85 40.67 23.66
CA VAL A 352 4.86 40.13 22.71
C VAL A 352 5.41 38.90 22.00
N GLN A 353 6.65 38.98 21.49
CA GLN A 353 7.30 37.85 20.82
C GLN A 353 7.55 36.67 21.76
N GLN A 354 7.86 36.92 23.03
CA GLN A 354 8.01 35.87 24.03
C GLN A 354 6.69 35.19 24.35
N ARG A 355 5.58 35.93 24.48
CA ARG A 355 4.24 35.34 24.68
C ARG A 355 3.86 34.45 23.50
N LEU A 356 4.05 34.96 22.28
CA LEU A 356 3.78 34.19 21.07
C LEU A 356 4.58 32.89 21.04
N TYR A 357 5.88 32.96 21.31
CA TYR A 357 6.76 31.80 21.39
C TYR A 357 6.29 30.77 22.45
N GLU A 358 6.03 31.21 23.69
CA GLU A 358 5.59 30.34 24.78
C GLU A 358 4.24 29.68 24.48
N SER A 359 3.28 30.43 23.93
CA SER A 359 1.96 29.92 23.52
C SER A 359 2.08 28.78 22.50
N LEU A 360 2.84 28.99 21.43
CA LEU A 360 3.08 27.97 20.39
C LEU A 360 3.81 26.75 20.98
N LYS A 361 4.83 26.98 21.82
CA LYS A 361 5.61 25.92 22.50
C LYS A 361 4.77 25.08 23.47
N PHE A 362 3.68 25.58 24.04
CA PHE A 362 2.86 24.80 24.97
C PHE A 362 1.50 24.37 24.39
N GLY A 363 1.27 24.66 23.11
CA GLY A 363 0.02 24.34 22.41
C GLY A 363 -1.18 25.13 22.93
N ALA A 364 -0.95 26.32 23.51
CA ALA A 364 -2.02 27.26 23.80
C ALA A 364 -2.18 28.17 22.56
N ILE A 365 -3.38 28.20 21.96
CA ILE A 365 -3.59 28.95 20.72
C ILE A 365 -3.51 30.45 21.03
N PRO A 366 -2.63 31.24 20.37
CA PRO A 366 -2.57 32.67 20.56
C PRO A 366 -3.86 33.36 20.09
N VAL A 367 -4.43 34.20 20.94
CA VAL A 367 -5.53 35.11 20.62
C VAL A 367 -4.97 36.53 20.71
N ILE A 368 -4.74 37.14 19.56
CA ILE A 368 -4.12 38.46 19.45
C ILE A 368 -5.23 39.51 19.36
N LEU A 369 -5.29 40.42 20.35
CA LEU A 369 -6.18 41.58 20.31
C LEU A 369 -5.41 42.85 19.97
N GLY A 370 -5.72 43.41 18.80
CA GLY A 370 -5.05 44.56 18.22
C GLY A 370 -4.14 44.15 17.05
N TYR A 371 -3.53 45.16 16.43
CA TYR A 371 -2.58 44.96 15.35
C TYR A 371 -1.17 44.81 15.92
N ILE A 372 -0.49 43.71 15.58
CA ILE A 372 0.93 43.51 15.85
C ILE A 372 1.63 43.00 14.59
N ASP A 373 2.91 43.33 14.44
CA ASP A 373 3.74 42.68 13.44
C ASP A 373 4.21 41.34 14.00
N ILE A 374 3.85 40.27 13.29
CA ILE A 374 4.14 38.88 13.67
C ILE A 374 5.37 38.39 12.87
N PRO A 375 6.26 37.55 13.43
CA PRO A 375 7.44 37.07 12.69
C PRO A 375 7.07 36.38 11.38
N PHE A 376 7.80 36.73 10.32
CA PHE A 376 7.67 36.15 8.97
C PHE A 376 6.21 36.14 8.46
N GLN A 377 5.46 37.20 8.72
CA GLN A 377 4.04 37.31 8.38
C GLN A 377 3.74 37.22 6.87
N ASN A 378 4.73 37.48 6.01
CA ASN A 378 4.56 37.36 4.56
C ASN A 378 4.68 35.91 4.08
N GLU A 379 5.44 35.08 4.82
CA GLU A 379 5.75 33.70 4.46
C GLU A 379 4.84 32.70 5.20
N ILE A 380 4.57 32.95 6.48
CA ILE A 380 3.79 32.08 7.36
C ILE A 380 2.32 32.54 7.39
N ASP A 381 1.42 31.62 7.10
CA ASP A 381 -0.02 31.81 7.22
C ASP A 381 -0.47 31.68 8.69
N TRP A 382 -0.44 32.80 9.39
CA TRP A 382 -0.84 32.91 10.79
C TRP A 382 -2.33 32.65 11.05
N SER A 383 -3.19 32.71 10.03
CA SER A 383 -4.62 32.39 10.19
C SER A 383 -4.85 30.93 10.62
N ARG A 384 -3.87 30.07 10.35
CA ARG A 384 -3.88 28.64 10.70
C ARG A 384 -3.25 28.34 12.06
N ALA A 385 -2.72 29.33 12.77
CA ALA A 385 -2.05 29.12 14.05
C ALA A 385 -2.49 30.09 15.17
N ALA A 386 -3.10 31.22 14.83
CA ALA A 386 -3.52 32.24 15.78
C ALA A 386 -4.88 32.85 15.40
N ILE A 387 -5.61 33.33 16.40
CA ILE A 387 -6.85 34.10 16.22
C ILE A 387 -6.52 35.58 16.39
N ILE A 388 -6.67 36.37 15.34
CA ILE A 388 -6.32 37.80 15.35
C ILE A 388 -7.60 38.62 15.25
N MET A 389 -7.82 39.54 16.19
CA MET A 389 -9.00 40.40 16.24
C MET A 389 -8.66 41.83 16.64
N PRO A 390 -9.42 42.85 16.20
CA PRO A 390 -9.27 44.21 16.72
C PRO A 390 -9.62 44.31 18.21
N LYS A 391 -8.91 45.17 18.95
CA LYS A 391 -9.22 45.46 20.38
C LYS A 391 -10.69 45.85 20.61
N ALA A 392 -11.29 46.56 19.66
CA ALA A 392 -12.70 47.00 19.72
C ALA A 392 -13.71 45.83 19.83
N ARG A 393 -13.35 44.62 19.41
CA ARG A 393 -14.22 43.43 19.47
C ARG A 393 -13.99 42.57 20.72
N ALA A 394 -13.35 43.12 21.76
CA ALA A 394 -13.06 42.39 23.00
C ALA A 394 -14.30 41.74 23.65
N THR A 395 -15.49 42.32 23.50
CA THR A 395 -16.76 41.78 24.00
C THR A 395 -17.20 40.49 23.30
N GLU A 396 -16.72 40.25 22.08
CA GLU A 396 -17.13 39.11 21.25
C GLU A 396 -16.18 37.91 21.37
N VAL A 397 -15.07 38.06 22.09
CA VAL A 397 -14.00 37.05 22.19
C VAL A 397 -14.55 35.73 22.73
N HIS A 398 -15.31 35.73 23.81
CA HIS A 398 -15.84 34.49 24.38
C HIS A 398 -16.76 33.75 23.41
N TYR A 399 -17.65 34.48 22.73
CA TYR A 399 -18.53 33.91 21.71
C TYR A 399 -17.72 33.25 20.57
N LEU A 400 -16.74 33.97 20.00
CA LEU A 400 -15.91 33.44 18.91
C LEU A 400 -15.15 32.17 19.33
N LEU A 401 -14.48 32.18 20.49
CA LEU A 401 -13.68 31.05 20.94
C LEU A 401 -14.51 29.77 21.17
N ARG A 402 -15.81 29.93 21.49
CA ARG A 402 -16.76 28.83 21.63
C ARG A 402 -17.32 28.30 20.31
N THR A 403 -17.29 29.10 19.24
CA THR A 403 -17.72 28.66 17.90
C THR A 403 -16.69 27.82 17.16
N ILE A 404 -15.41 27.90 17.54
CA ILE A 404 -14.34 27.09 16.93
C ILE A 404 -14.58 25.63 17.32
N SER A 405 -14.54 24.69 16.38
CA SER A 405 -14.73 23.26 16.69
C SER A 405 -13.51 22.63 17.36
N ASP A 406 -13.66 21.45 17.97
CA ASP A 406 -12.52 20.74 18.57
C ASP A 406 -11.49 20.28 17.52
N ALA A 407 -11.95 19.95 16.30
CA ALA A 407 -11.08 19.62 15.17
C ALA A 407 -10.24 20.83 14.73
N ASP A 408 -10.85 22.03 14.70
CA ASP A 408 -10.15 23.27 14.38
C ASP A 408 -9.16 23.65 15.46
N VAL A 409 -9.51 23.49 16.75
CA VAL A 409 -8.59 23.71 17.88
C VAL A 409 -7.36 22.82 17.75
N LEU A 410 -7.53 21.52 17.50
CA LEU A 410 -6.41 20.59 17.33
C LEU A 410 -5.57 20.94 16.09
N SER A 411 -6.21 21.38 15.01
CA SER A 411 -5.53 21.85 13.80
C SER A 411 -4.68 23.10 14.08
N LEU A 412 -5.27 24.15 14.66
CA LEU A 412 -4.58 25.39 15.05
C LEU A 412 -3.37 25.11 15.97
N ARG A 413 -3.54 24.25 16.97
CA ARG A 413 -2.46 23.83 17.88
C ARG A 413 -1.34 23.12 17.14
N ARG A 414 -1.67 22.21 16.24
CA ARG A 414 -0.69 21.47 15.44
C ARG A 414 0.10 22.43 14.55
N PHE A 415 -0.57 23.32 13.81
CA PHE A 415 0.11 24.33 12.98
C PHE A 415 1.03 25.21 13.82
N GLY A 416 0.53 25.69 14.97
CA GLY A 416 1.35 26.48 15.89
C GLY A 416 2.57 25.72 16.43
N ARG A 417 2.41 24.43 16.77
CA ARG A 417 3.49 23.53 17.17
C ARG A 417 4.54 23.36 16.07
N ILE A 418 4.11 23.18 14.83
CA ILE A 418 5.02 23.01 13.69
C ILE A 418 5.77 24.31 13.42
N ILE A 419 5.11 25.48 13.44
CA ILE A 419 5.78 26.78 13.31
C ILE A 419 6.86 26.92 14.39
N TRP A 420 6.53 26.58 15.64
CA TRP A 420 7.52 26.61 16.71
C TRP A 420 8.69 25.66 16.44
N ASP A 421 8.43 24.39 16.10
CA ASP A 421 9.45 23.37 15.94
C ASP A 421 10.35 23.60 14.71
N LYS A 422 9.76 23.97 13.57
CA LYS A 422 10.47 24.16 12.29
C LYS A 422 11.12 25.53 12.16
N TYR A 423 10.49 26.58 12.69
CA TYR A 423 10.96 27.94 12.46
C TYR A 423 11.59 28.58 13.70
N PHE A 424 11.05 28.36 14.91
CA PHE A 424 11.41 29.16 16.10
C PHE A 424 12.18 28.43 17.20
N LYS A 425 12.36 27.12 17.08
CA LYS A 425 12.83 26.22 18.14
C LYS A 425 14.17 26.65 18.76
N THR A 426 15.15 26.97 17.92
CA THR A 426 16.49 27.38 18.34
C THR A 426 16.96 28.62 17.56
N THR A 427 18.05 29.24 17.99
CA THR A 427 18.64 30.37 17.27
C THR A 427 19.07 29.95 15.85
N GLU A 428 19.58 28.74 15.69
CA GLU A 428 19.96 28.16 14.40
C GLU A 428 18.74 28.02 13.47
N THR A 429 17.60 27.52 13.97
CA THR A 429 16.37 27.43 13.16
C THR A 429 15.85 28.80 12.78
N VAL A 430 15.92 29.79 13.67
CA VAL A 430 15.48 31.17 13.38
C VAL A 430 16.39 31.82 12.35
N VAL A 431 17.71 31.62 12.42
CA VAL A 431 18.66 32.10 11.40
C VAL A 431 18.38 31.45 10.05
N ALA A 432 18.19 30.12 10.01
CA ALA A 432 17.83 29.41 8.77
C ALA A 432 16.49 29.90 8.18
N THR A 433 15.51 30.20 9.05
CA THR A 433 14.20 30.75 8.67
C THR A 433 14.36 32.14 8.07
N MET A 434 15.12 33.03 8.73
CA MET A 434 15.38 34.37 8.24
C MET A 434 16.11 34.37 6.89
N LEU A 435 17.14 33.53 6.74
CA LEU A 435 17.86 33.39 5.47
C LEU A 435 16.95 32.85 4.37
N SER A 436 16.08 31.89 4.69
CA SER A 436 15.10 31.35 3.73
C SER A 436 14.06 32.39 3.33
N ALA A 437 13.56 33.20 4.27
CA ALA A 437 12.61 34.28 3.99
C ALA A 437 13.24 35.38 3.12
N LEU A 438 14.50 35.74 3.40
CA LEU A 438 15.27 36.66 2.55
C LEU A 438 15.47 36.07 1.15
N ARG A 439 15.85 34.80 1.05
CA ARG A 439 16.05 34.10 -0.22
C ARG A 439 14.77 34.06 -1.07
N ASP A 440 13.63 33.74 -0.46
CA ASP A 440 12.32 33.73 -1.12
C ASP A 440 11.88 35.14 -1.52
N THR A 441 12.17 36.15 -0.69
CA THR A 441 11.96 37.58 -1.03
C THR A 441 12.77 38.00 -2.25
N LEU A 442 13.99 37.48 -2.39
CA LEU A 442 14.90 37.72 -3.51
C LEU A 442 14.67 36.77 -4.72
N ARG A 443 13.74 35.81 -4.60
CA ARG A 443 13.45 34.78 -5.63
C ARG A 443 14.62 33.86 -5.96
N LEU A 444 15.55 33.68 -5.04
CA LEU A 444 16.67 32.76 -5.17
C LEU A 444 16.23 31.32 -4.81
N PHE A 445 16.85 30.30 -5.42
CA PHE A 445 16.51 28.90 -5.15
C PHE A 445 17.29 28.35 -3.94
N PRO A 446 16.72 27.41 -3.17
CA PRO A 446 17.42 26.74 -2.09
C PRO A 446 18.52 25.80 -2.58
N SER A 447 19.54 25.56 -1.74
CA SER A 447 20.52 24.51 -2.01
C SER A 447 19.86 23.12 -1.96
N PRO A 448 20.27 22.19 -2.83
CA PRO A 448 19.75 20.84 -2.84
C PRO A 448 20.19 20.05 -1.60
N LEU A 449 19.35 19.11 -1.14
CA LEU A 449 19.77 18.13 -0.13
C LEU A 449 20.83 17.18 -0.68
N GLU A 450 21.80 16.84 0.15
CA GLU A 450 22.83 15.86 -0.19
C GLU A 450 22.23 14.44 -0.27
N GLU A 451 22.79 13.63 -1.17
CA GLU A 451 22.49 12.20 -1.30
C GLU A 451 23.54 11.39 -0.55
N THR A 452 23.15 10.22 -0.03
CA THR A 452 24.08 9.31 0.62
C THR A 452 24.89 8.57 -0.44
N PRO A 453 26.24 8.55 -0.39
CA PRO A 453 27.05 7.86 -1.36
C PRO A 453 26.85 6.33 -1.29
N SER A 454 26.60 5.70 -2.43
CA SER A 454 26.40 4.24 -2.55
C SER A 454 27.74 3.51 -2.70
N LEU A 455 28.51 3.43 -1.61
CA LEU A 455 29.79 2.74 -1.61
C LEU A 455 29.60 1.24 -1.89
N SER A 456 30.21 0.72 -2.95
CA SER A 456 30.10 -0.70 -3.29
C SER A 456 30.80 -1.58 -2.24
N VAL A 457 30.23 -2.76 -1.96
CA VAL A 457 30.92 -3.79 -1.16
C VAL A 457 32.07 -4.43 -1.94
N PHE A 458 31.98 -4.46 -3.27
CA PHE A 458 32.97 -5.08 -4.13
C PHE A 458 34.11 -4.10 -4.46
N ASN A 459 35.34 -4.60 -4.47
CA ASN A 459 36.47 -3.84 -4.98
C ASN A 459 36.34 -3.66 -6.51
N SER A 460 36.95 -2.62 -7.09
CA SER A 460 36.90 -2.30 -8.53
C SER A 460 37.35 -3.43 -9.48
N THR A 461 38.01 -4.47 -8.96
CA THR A 461 38.52 -5.62 -9.70
C THR A 461 37.65 -6.88 -9.57
N PHE A 462 36.66 -6.89 -8.68
CA PHE A 462 35.83 -8.06 -8.41
C PHE A 462 34.51 -7.98 -9.19
N ASN A 463 34.29 -8.93 -10.09
CA ASN A 463 33.01 -9.08 -10.78
C ASN A 463 32.26 -10.27 -10.17
N PRO A 464 31.07 -10.05 -9.59
CA PRO A 464 30.28 -11.12 -8.99
C PRO A 464 29.95 -12.23 -10.02
N LEU A 465 29.99 -13.48 -9.57
CA LEU A 465 29.64 -14.63 -10.40
C LEU A 465 28.14 -14.57 -10.75
N LYS A 466 27.82 -14.57 -12.04
CA LYS A 466 26.43 -14.53 -12.52
C LYS A 466 25.88 -15.92 -12.77
N THR A 467 24.62 -16.13 -12.40
CA THR A 467 23.84 -17.33 -12.77
C THR A 467 22.61 -16.97 -13.57
N ASP A 468 22.21 -17.87 -14.46
CA ASP A 468 20.88 -17.80 -15.07
C ASP A 468 19.85 -17.95 -13.93
N PRO A 469 18.84 -17.07 -13.84
CA PRO A 469 17.82 -17.16 -12.80
C PRO A 469 17.04 -18.47 -12.92
N PRO A 470 16.48 -19.00 -11.82
CA PRO A 470 15.60 -20.16 -11.90
C PRO A 470 14.46 -19.89 -12.89
N PRO A 471 14.03 -20.88 -13.68
CA PRO A 471 12.86 -20.70 -14.55
C PRO A 471 11.68 -20.26 -13.70
N SER A 472 11.00 -19.18 -14.10
CA SER A 472 9.82 -18.72 -13.40
C SER A 472 8.75 -19.80 -13.47
N ASP A 473 8.29 -20.30 -12.32
CA ASP A 473 7.25 -21.35 -12.23
C ASP A 473 5.85 -20.86 -12.67
N GLU A 474 5.71 -19.61 -13.11
CA GLU A 474 4.41 -18.97 -13.36
C GLU A 474 4.31 -18.49 -14.82
N GLU A 475 3.47 -19.17 -15.62
CA GLU A 475 3.04 -18.67 -16.93
C GLU A 475 2.23 -17.38 -16.70
N ILE A 476 2.82 -16.24 -17.04
CA ILE A 476 2.17 -14.94 -16.88
C ILE A 476 1.09 -14.82 -17.96
N ASP A 477 -0.16 -15.09 -17.59
CA ASP A 477 -1.28 -14.99 -18.54
C ASP A 477 -1.60 -13.54 -18.97
N GLU A 478 -1.18 -12.53 -18.20
CA GLU A 478 -1.52 -11.13 -18.44
C GLU A 478 -0.30 -10.29 -18.86
N TYR A 479 -0.42 -9.46 -19.91
CA TYR A 479 0.68 -8.55 -20.28
C TYR A 479 0.77 -7.42 -19.26
N LEU A 480 1.79 -7.48 -18.38
CA LEU A 480 1.99 -6.56 -17.26
C LEU A 480 2.75 -5.27 -17.64
N GLY A 481 2.94 -5.00 -18.93
CA GLY A 481 3.70 -3.87 -19.45
C GLY A 481 5.07 -4.26 -20.06
N PRO A 482 5.74 -3.33 -20.76
CA PRO A 482 7.01 -3.61 -21.42
C PRO A 482 8.17 -3.71 -20.42
N ILE A 483 9.07 -4.66 -20.68
CA ILE A 483 10.41 -4.70 -20.07
C ILE A 483 11.28 -3.69 -20.81
N GLU A 484 11.92 -2.79 -20.07
CA GLU A 484 12.63 -1.63 -20.63
C GLU A 484 13.97 -1.44 -19.95
N PRO A 485 14.95 -0.81 -20.62
CA PRO A 485 16.17 -0.42 -19.96
C PRO A 485 15.89 0.58 -18.82
N PRO A 486 16.78 0.65 -17.82
CA PRO A 486 16.66 1.61 -16.72
C PRO A 486 16.57 3.04 -17.24
N LEU A 487 15.51 3.75 -16.85
CA LEU A 487 15.25 5.16 -17.12
C LEU A 487 15.14 5.92 -15.78
N PRO A 488 16.06 6.85 -15.46
CA PRO A 488 15.99 7.64 -14.26
C PRO A 488 14.85 8.67 -14.32
N SER A 489 14.28 9.01 -13.16
CA SER A 489 13.32 10.11 -13.03
C SER A 489 14.01 11.46 -13.30
N PRO A 490 13.37 12.41 -14.01
CA PRO A 490 13.92 13.75 -14.21
C PRO A 490 14.15 14.46 -12.87
N LYS A 491 15.38 14.86 -12.58
CA LYS A 491 15.71 15.62 -11.36
C LYS A 491 15.47 17.11 -11.61
N PHE A 492 15.03 17.85 -10.59
CA PHE A 492 15.17 19.30 -10.55
C PHE A 492 14.42 20.08 -11.67
N VAL A 493 13.36 19.50 -12.22
CA VAL A 493 12.61 20.03 -13.38
C VAL A 493 12.09 21.46 -13.15
N ARG A 494 11.85 21.84 -11.89
CA ARG A 494 11.20 23.10 -11.52
C ARG A 494 12.11 24.11 -10.82
N ASN A 495 13.42 23.86 -10.70
CA ASN A 495 14.33 24.61 -9.81
C ASN A 495 14.14 26.13 -9.79
N TYR A 496 14.11 26.77 -10.96
CA TYR A 496 13.98 28.23 -11.08
C TYR A 496 12.56 28.76 -10.82
N THR A 497 11.54 27.93 -11.07
CA THR A 497 10.13 28.30 -10.86
C THR A 497 9.62 27.87 -9.49
N TYR A 498 10.27 26.92 -8.83
CA TYR A 498 9.79 26.29 -7.60
C TYR A 498 9.69 27.30 -6.45
N THR A 499 10.69 28.16 -6.27
CA THR A 499 10.63 29.25 -5.28
C THR A 499 9.49 30.23 -5.53
N THR A 500 9.13 30.47 -6.80
CA THR A 500 8.09 31.45 -7.13
C THR A 500 6.70 30.84 -7.10
N MET A 501 6.53 29.64 -7.66
CA MET A 501 5.24 28.98 -7.83
C MET A 501 4.77 28.22 -6.58
N ASN A 502 5.69 27.71 -5.76
CA ASN A 502 5.38 26.83 -4.62
C ASN A 502 5.82 27.41 -3.27
N SER A 503 6.02 28.72 -3.19
CA SER A 503 6.43 29.37 -1.93
C SER A 503 5.41 29.08 -0.81
N TYR A 504 4.11 29.24 -1.08
CA TYR A 504 3.09 29.00 -0.07
C TYR A 504 3.11 27.56 0.45
N GLU A 505 3.17 26.56 -0.44
CA GLU A 505 3.21 25.15 -0.06
C GLU A 505 4.47 24.81 0.73
N ARG A 506 5.64 25.35 0.36
CA ARG A 506 6.89 25.13 1.09
C ARG A 506 6.82 25.61 2.53
N TRP A 507 6.27 26.81 2.75
CA TRP A 507 6.19 27.42 4.07
C TRP A 507 5.04 26.88 4.93
N ASN A 508 3.89 26.54 4.32
CA ASN A 508 2.63 26.32 5.05
C ASN A 508 2.02 24.92 4.87
N VAL A 509 2.57 24.08 3.98
CA VAL A 509 2.09 22.71 3.75
C VAL A 509 3.19 21.70 4.04
N MET A 510 4.36 21.86 3.42
CA MET A 510 5.51 20.97 3.58
C MET A 510 6.36 21.32 4.81
N PHE A 511 6.40 22.60 5.18
CA PHE A 511 7.25 23.16 6.23
C PHE A 511 8.75 22.90 6.03
N GLU A 512 9.16 22.84 4.76
CA GLU A 512 10.54 22.62 4.34
C GLU A 512 10.96 23.70 3.33
N PRO A 513 10.98 24.99 3.72
CA PRO A 513 11.47 26.04 2.84
C PRO A 513 12.98 26.02 2.71
N PHE A 514 13.73 25.27 3.51
CA PHE A 514 15.18 25.41 3.66
C PHE A 514 15.99 24.83 2.51
N HIS A 515 15.54 23.70 1.97
CA HIS A 515 16.25 22.92 0.96
C HIS A 515 15.42 22.64 -0.28
N LEU A 516 16.11 22.28 -1.36
CA LEU A 516 15.51 21.87 -2.61
C LEU A 516 15.54 20.35 -2.73
N PHE A 517 14.37 19.76 -2.99
CA PHE A 517 14.25 18.33 -3.26
C PHE A 517 14.31 18.09 -4.76
N GLN A 518 14.89 16.96 -5.17
CA GLN A 518 14.96 16.59 -6.59
C GLN A 518 13.56 16.43 -7.21
N ASN A 519 12.66 15.81 -6.44
CA ASN A 519 11.28 15.48 -6.80
C ASN A 519 10.41 15.51 -5.53
N THR A 520 9.14 15.88 -5.65
CA THR A 520 8.18 15.83 -4.53
C THR A 520 6.91 15.07 -4.93
N PRO A 521 6.25 14.34 -4.01
CA PRO A 521 5.00 13.67 -4.32
C PRO A 521 3.85 14.65 -4.61
N PHE A 522 4.06 15.94 -4.33
CA PHE A 522 3.09 17.02 -4.48
C PHE A 522 3.26 17.80 -5.80
N ASP A 523 4.17 17.35 -6.68
CA ASP A 523 4.35 18.00 -7.97
C ASP A 523 3.06 17.93 -8.82
N PRO A 524 2.72 19.03 -9.52
CA PRO A 524 1.43 19.18 -10.18
C PRO A 524 1.24 18.09 -11.23
N VAL A 525 0.04 17.52 -11.21
CA VAL A 525 -0.38 16.49 -12.16
C VAL A 525 -0.90 17.17 -13.41
N VAL A 526 -0.53 16.67 -14.58
CA VAL A 526 -1.21 17.08 -15.82
C VAL A 526 -2.66 16.59 -15.80
N PRO A 527 -3.61 17.31 -16.44
CA PRO A 527 -5.00 16.88 -16.48
C PRO A 527 -5.17 15.58 -17.27
N THR A 528 -6.32 14.93 -17.13
CA THR A 528 -6.54 13.59 -17.67
C THR A 528 -6.46 13.55 -19.19
N GLU A 529 -6.79 14.63 -19.89
CA GLU A 529 -6.66 14.77 -21.33
C GLU A 529 -5.20 14.75 -21.86
N ALA A 530 -4.19 15.03 -21.03
CA ALA A 530 -2.79 15.05 -21.46
C ALA A 530 -2.31 13.69 -22.00
N ARG A 531 -2.95 12.60 -21.57
CA ARG A 531 -2.72 11.24 -22.06
C ARG A 531 -3.12 11.02 -23.53
N PHE A 532 -3.94 11.91 -24.08
CA PHE A 532 -4.49 11.81 -25.43
C PHE A 532 -3.92 12.85 -26.39
N VAL A 533 -3.58 14.04 -25.88
CA VAL A 533 -3.25 15.20 -26.70
C VAL A 533 -1.73 15.45 -26.77
N GLY A 534 -0.91 14.53 -26.23
CA GLY A 534 0.56 14.62 -26.30
C GLY A 534 1.10 15.89 -25.62
N SER A 535 0.44 16.35 -24.56
CA SER A 535 0.67 17.68 -23.97
C SER A 535 1.98 17.83 -23.19
N SER A 536 2.80 16.78 -23.12
CA SER A 536 4.02 16.75 -22.32
C SER A 536 5.03 15.71 -22.82
N ASN A 537 6.30 16.12 -22.92
CA ASN A 537 7.43 15.23 -23.18
C ASN A 537 7.46 14.09 -22.15
N GLY A 538 7.71 12.86 -22.60
CA GLY A 538 7.81 11.68 -21.74
C GLY A 538 6.49 11.01 -21.40
N PHE A 539 5.37 11.41 -22.01
CA PHE A 539 4.10 10.67 -21.91
C PHE A 539 4.02 9.60 -22.98
N ARG A 540 3.52 8.42 -22.61
CA ARG A 540 3.12 7.40 -23.58
C ARG A 540 1.63 7.57 -23.87
N PRO A 541 1.26 8.15 -25.04
CA PRO A 541 -0.14 8.28 -25.37
C PRO A 541 -0.76 6.89 -25.54
N VAL A 542 -1.89 6.66 -24.87
CA VAL A 542 -2.66 5.42 -25.04
C VAL A 542 -3.13 5.38 -26.48
N ASN A 543 -2.69 4.35 -27.24
CA ASN A 543 -3.05 4.16 -28.64
C ASN A 543 -2.86 5.42 -29.51
N GLY A 544 -1.72 6.12 -29.35
CA GLY A 544 -1.42 7.33 -30.13
C GLY A 544 -2.38 8.50 -29.91
N GLY A 545 -3.16 8.47 -28.81
CA GLY A 545 -4.09 9.53 -28.43
C GLY A 545 -5.56 9.22 -28.71
N ALA A 546 -5.88 8.07 -29.31
CA ALA A 546 -7.24 7.61 -29.54
C ALA A 546 -7.71 6.70 -28.39
N GLY A 547 -8.82 7.04 -27.71
CA GLY A 547 -9.37 6.20 -26.64
C GLY A 547 -9.73 4.77 -27.10
N GLY A 548 -9.55 3.77 -26.24
CA GLY A 548 -9.88 2.37 -26.54
C GLY A 548 -9.30 1.37 -25.53
N ALA A 549 -10.01 0.23 -25.41
CA ALA A 549 -9.83 -1.00 -24.62
C ALA A 549 -8.84 -1.04 -23.42
N GLY A 550 -9.25 -1.75 -22.36
CA GLY A 550 -8.43 -1.98 -21.16
C GLY A 550 -7.07 -2.64 -21.42
N LYS A 551 -6.85 -3.20 -22.62
CA LYS A 551 -5.57 -3.80 -23.05
C LYS A 551 -4.49 -2.74 -23.24
N GLU A 552 -4.75 -1.68 -24.01
CA GLU A 552 -3.79 -0.59 -24.24
C GLU A 552 -3.55 0.22 -22.94
N PHE A 553 -4.56 0.28 -22.06
CA PHE A 553 -4.41 0.81 -20.70
C PHE A 553 -3.58 -0.12 -19.79
N SER A 554 -3.65 -1.43 -19.96
CA SER A 554 -2.80 -2.40 -19.26
C SER A 554 -1.36 -2.35 -19.76
N GLU A 555 -1.18 -2.21 -21.08
CA GLU A 555 0.12 -2.03 -21.74
C GLU A 555 0.82 -0.73 -21.32
N VAL A 556 0.03 0.32 -21.04
CA VAL A 556 0.50 1.64 -20.58
C VAL A 556 0.12 1.83 -19.13
N ILE A 557 0.99 1.41 -18.21
CA ILE A 557 0.76 1.72 -16.79
C ILE A 557 0.79 3.25 -16.64
N GLY A 558 -0.27 3.78 -16.03
CA GLY A 558 -0.34 5.16 -15.52
C GLY A 558 -0.73 6.22 -16.54
N GLY A 559 -1.85 6.03 -17.23
CA GLY A 559 -2.46 6.97 -18.18
C GLY A 559 -2.77 8.40 -17.69
N ASN A 560 -2.09 8.95 -16.69
CA ASN A 560 -2.14 10.37 -16.29
C ASN A 560 -0.76 10.95 -15.97
N ARG A 561 0.31 10.16 -16.12
CA ARG A 561 1.63 10.50 -15.59
C ARG A 561 2.72 10.18 -16.62
N PRO A 562 3.86 10.91 -16.59
CA PRO A 562 4.98 10.60 -17.47
C PRO A 562 5.49 9.18 -17.23
N ARG A 563 6.27 8.68 -18.18
CA ARG A 563 6.95 7.38 -18.09
C ARG A 563 7.84 7.34 -16.84
N GLU A 564 7.62 6.33 -16.01
CA GLU A 564 8.27 6.19 -14.71
C GLU A 564 8.58 4.74 -14.42
N GLN A 565 9.64 4.53 -13.63
CA GLN A 565 10.10 3.23 -13.15
C GLN A 565 10.26 3.28 -11.64
N PHE A 566 10.52 2.13 -11.02
CA PHE A 566 10.77 2.01 -9.58
C PHE A 566 12.10 1.30 -9.29
N THR A 567 12.68 1.62 -8.15
CA THR A 567 13.87 0.95 -7.61
C THR A 567 13.45 0.04 -6.47
N VAL A 568 13.95 -1.20 -6.45
CA VAL A 568 13.77 -2.10 -5.31
C VAL A 568 14.89 -1.87 -4.32
N VAL A 569 14.56 -1.69 -3.04
CA VAL A 569 15.54 -1.64 -1.95
C VAL A 569 15.32 -2.84 -1.05
N MET A 570 16.36 -3.66 -0.91
CA MET A 570 16.36 -4.88 -0.10
C MET A 570 17.45 -4.79 0.95
N LEU A 571 17.07 -4.91 2.22
CA LEU A 571 18.01 -4.97 3.34
C LEU A 571 18.46 -6.42 3.53
N ALA A 572 19.77 -6.67 3.54
CA ALA A 572 20.33 -8.02 3.68
C ALA A 572 21.20 -8.14 4.93
N TYR A 573 20.94 -9.18 5.74
CA TYR A 573 21.73 -9.53 6.92
C TYR A 573 21.80 -11.04 7.13
N GLU A 574 22.98 -11.65 6.92
CA GLU A 574 23.28 -13.05 7.25
C GLU A 574 22.32 -14.11 6.66
N ARG A 575 21.62 -13.78 5.56
CA ARG A 575 20.62 -14.64 4.87
C ARG A 575 20.83 -14.71 3.36
N ASP A 576 22.07 -14.90 2.94
CA ASP A 576 22.49 -14.82 1.53
C ASP A 576 21.65 -15.69 0.58
N GLN A 577 21.32 -16.94 0.96
CA GLN A 577 20.53 -17.84 0.10
C GLN A 577 19.09 -17.36 -0.12
N ALA A 578 18.42 -16.87 0.93
CA ALA A 578 17.05 -16.37 0.83
C ALA A 578 17.01 -15.11 -0.04
N MET A 579 17.96 -14.20 0.19
CA MET A 579 18.12 -12.99 -0.61
C MET A 579 18.39 -13.29 -2.09
N ILE A 580 19.31 -14.23 -2.41
CA ILE A 580 19.56 -14.65 -3.80
C ILE A 580 18.30 -15.24 -4.44
N ALA A 581 17.53 -16.05 -3.72
CA ALA A 581 16.27 -16.59 -4.21
C ALA A 581 15.21 -15.50 -4.45
N SER A 582 15.12 -14.50 -3.57
CA SER A 582 14.24 -13.34 -3.72
C SER A 582 14.65 -12.45 -4.88
N LEU A 583 15.96 -12.22 -5.08
CA LEU A 583 16.50 -11.53 -6.25
C LEU A 583 16.16 -12.27 -7.54
N GLY A 584 16.36 -13.59 -7.58
CA GLY A 584 16.09 -14.39 -8.78
C GLY A 584 14.64 -14.29 -9.27
N ARG A 585 13.69 -14.04 -8.37
CA ARG A 585 12.28 -13.82 -8.72
C ARG A 585 12.05 -12.47 -9.38
N LEU A 586 12.89 -11.47 -9.15
CA LEU A 586 12.77 -10.16 -9.80
C LEU A 586 13.26 -10.16 -11.26
N ASN A 587 13.53 -11.34 -11.83
CA ASN A 587 13.94 -11.48 -13.21
C ASN A 587 12.91 -10.90 -14.18
N GLU A 588 13.34 -9.95 -15.02
CA GLU A 588 12.50 -9.37 -16.09
C GLU A 588 11.16 -8.77 -15.62
N VAL A 589 11.10 -8.28 -14.37
CA VAL A 589 9.92 -7.56 -13.86
C VAL A 589 9.74 -6.23 -14.62
N PRO A 590 8.55 -5.94 -15.18
CA PRO A 590 8.29 -4.67 -15.87
C PRO A 590 8.48 -3.44 -14.97
N TYR A 591 8.96 -2.34 -15.56
CA TYR A 591 9.20 -1.05 -14.89
C TYR A 591 10.24 -1.05 -13.75
N LEU A 592 10.93 -2.17 -13.51
CA LEU A 592 12.04 -2.23 -12.59
C LEU A 592 13.25 -1.48 -13.19
N ASN A 593 13.77 -0.49 -12.48
CA ASN A 593 14.96 0.27 -12.89
C ASN A 593 16.25 -0.44 -12.45
N LYS A 594 16.36 -0.73 -11.15
CA LYS A 594 17.50 -1.42 -10.54
C LYS A 594 17.11 -1.99 -9.18
N VAL A 595 17.95 -2.86 -8.65
CA VAL A 595 17.82 -3.39 -7.28
C VAL A 595 19.01 -2.93 -6.45
N ILE A 596 18.75 -2.30 -5.32
CA ILE A 596 19.76 -1.89 -4.34
C ILE A 596 19.69 -2.87 -3.17
N VAL A 597 20.77 -3.62 -2.98
CA VAL A 597 20.96 -4.50 -1.82
C VAL A 597 21.77 -3.74 -0.79
N VAL A 598 21.10 -3.35 0.30
CA VAL A 598 21.72 -2.67 1.43
C VAL A 598 22.35 -3.72 2.32
N TRP A 599 23.68 -3.82 2.25
CA TRP A 599 24.45 -4.85 2.92
C TRP A 599 24.75 -4.46 4.37
N ASN A 600 23.99 -5.01 5.32
CA ASN A 600 24.13 -4.74 6.75
C ASN A 600 25.12 -5.69 7.45
N SER A 601 25.51 -6.77 6.80
CA SER A 601 26.47 -7.72 7.37
C SER A 601 27.87 -7.12 7.44
N ARG A 602 28.61 -7.44 8.53
CA ARG A 602 29.98 -6.95 8.73
C ARG A 602 30.98 -7.54 7.74
N GLN A 603 30.77 -8.80 7.38
CA GLN A 603 31.58 -9.49 6.39
C GLN A 603 31.04 -9.19 4.99
N PRO A 604 31.90 -9.02 3.96
CA PRO A 604 31.43 -8.92 2.58
C PRO A 604 30.73 -10.23 2.15
N PRO A 605 29.92 -10.19 1.08
CA PRO A 605 29.37 -11.39 0.48
C PRO A 605 30.48 -12.39 0.14
N ALA A 606 30.18 -13.69 0.26
CA ALA A 606 31.13 -14.73 -0.09
C ALA A 606 31.57 -14.60 -1.56
N GLU A 607 32.87 -14.83 -1.85
CA GLU A 607 33.42 -14.67 -3.20
C GLU A 607 32.82 -15.66 -4.22
N ASP A 608 32.34 -16.81 -3.74
CA ASP A 608 31.66 -17.86 -4.51
C ASP A 608 30.14 -17.69 -4.58
N LEU A 609 29.58 -16.62 -3.98
CA LEU A 609 28.15 -16.34 -4.03
C LEU A 609 27.71 -16.01 -5.47
N GLN A 610 26.68 -16.71 -5.93
CA GLN A 610 26.15 -16.60 -7.29
C GLN A 610 24.97 -15.64 -7.34
N TRP A 611 25.14 -14.55 -8.08
CA TRP A 611 24.15 -13.49 -8.23
C TRP A 611 23.30 -13.73 -9.50
N PRO A 612 21.97 -13.68 -9.42
CA PRO A 612 21.12 -13.92 -10.58
C PRO A 612 21.21 -12.75 -11.57
N ASP A 613 21.29 -13.05 -12.87
CA ASP A 613 21.13 -12.02 -13.91
C ASP A 613 19.64 -11.76 -14.18
N ILE A 614 19.09 -10.74 -13.51
CA ILE A 614 17.67 -10.39 -13.57
C ILE A 614 17.32 -9.41 -14.70
N GLY A 615 18.28 -9.05 -15.55
CA GLY A 615 18.10 -8.10 -16.66
C GLY A 615 18.24 -6.61 -16.31
N VAL A 616 18.33 -6.26 -15.02
CA VAL A 616 18.62 -4.90 -14.53
C VAL A 616 19.83 -4.91 -13.58
N PRO A 617 20.48 -3.76 -13.33
CA PRO A 617 21.61 -3.70 -12.40
C PRO A 617 21.21 -4.08 -10.96
N ILE A 618 22.04 -4.91 -10.32
CA ILE A 618 22.02 -5.17 -8.87
C ILE A 618 23.19 -4.41 -8.25
N VAL A 619 22.90 -3.41 -7.42
CA VAL A 619 23.89 -2.58 -6.74
C VAL A 619 23.96 -2.98 -5.28
N VAL A 620 25.11 -3.47 -4.83
CA VAL A 620 25.32 -3.88 -3.44
C VAL A 620 26.05 -2.78 -2.69
N VAL A 621 25.34 -2.13 -1.77
CA VAL A 621 25.82 -0.96 -1.03
C VAL A 621 26.30 -1.39 0.35
N LYS A 622 27.53 -1.01 0.67
CA LYS A 622 28.17 -1.23 1.97
C LYS A 622 27.66 -0.21 2.99
N THR A 623 27.30 -0.70 4.16
CA THR A 623 26.90 0.15 5.30
C THR A 623 27.97 0.18 6.39
N GLU A 624 28.00 1.24 7.19
CA GLU A 624 28.99 1.41 8.26
C GLU A 624 28.67 0.54 9.49
N LYS A 625 27.38 0.37 9.80
CA LYS A 625 26.87 -0.39 10.94
C LYS A 625 25.62 -1.17 10.53
N ASN A 626 25.38 -2.29 11.22
CA ASN A 626 24.12 -2.99 11.14
C ASN A 626 23.00 -2.12 11.74
N SER A 627 22.05 -1.69 10.91
CA SER A 627 20.95 -0.82 11.31
C SER A 627 19.78 -0.97 10.33
N LEU A 628 18.56 -1.10 10.84
CA LEU A 628 17.35 -1.14 9.99
C LEU A 628 17.09 0.23 9.32
N ASN A 629 17.63 1.32 9.87
CA ASN A 629 17.52 2.66 9.29
C ASN A 629 18.19 2.76 7.91
N ASN A 630 19.19 1.90 7.62
CA ASN A 630 19.97 1.96 6.37
C ASN A 630 19.10 1.77 5.12
N ARG A 631 17.96 1.06 5.22
CA ARG A 631 17.04 0.83 4.10
C ARG A 631 16.32 2.11 3.63
N PHE A 632 16.29 3.15 4.46
CA PHE A 632 15.63 4.43 4.17
C PHE A 632 16.61 5.57 3.88
N LEU A 633 17.91 5.28 3.70
CA LEU A 633 18.87 6.30 3.32
C LEU A 633 18.62 6.76 1.87
N PRO A 634 18.73 8.07 1.56
CA PRO A 634 18.57 8.61 0.22
C PRO A 634 19.84 8.35 -0.60
N PHE A 635 20.10 7.09 -0.92
CA PHE A 635 21.24 6.69 -1.75
C PHE A 635 21.20 7.39 -3.12
N ASP A 636 22.36 7.87 -3.58
CA ASP A 636 22.57 8.51 -4.89
C ASP A 636 22.19 7.61 -6.07
N GLU A 637 22.32 6.29 -5.90
CA GLU A 637 21.89 5.27 -6.86
C GLU A 637 20.35 5.15 -6.99
N ILE A 638 19.57 5.66 -6.03
CA ILE A 638 18.09 5.70 -6.16
C ILE A 638 17.72 6.82 -7.12
N GLU A 639 17.61 6.51 -8.40
CA GLU A 639 17.32 7.48 -9.45
C GLU A 639 15.83 7.57 -9.80
N THR A 640 14.98 6.78 -9.15
CA THR A 640 13.53 6.76 -9.36
C THR A 640 12.77 7.47 -8.24
N GLU A 641 11.63 8.08 -8.57
CA GLU A 641 10.72 8.65 -7.57
C GLU A 641 10.05 7.56 -6.70
N ALA A 642 9.80 6.39 -7.28
CA ALA A 642 9.19 5.25 -6.60
C ALA A 642 10.26 4.32 -6.02
N ILE A 643 10.10 3.95 -4.74
CA ILE A 643 10.91 2.93 -4.08
C ILE A 643 9.96 1.81 -3.66
N LEU A 644 10.26 0.58 -4.09
CA LEU A 644 9.67 -0.62 -3.53
C LEU A 644 10.63 -1.18 -2.48
N SER A 645 10.28 -1.02 -1.21
CA SER A 645 11.03 -1.64 -0.11
C SER A 645 10.50 -3.04 0.12
N VAL A 646 11.41 -4.02 0.10
CA VAL A 646 11.10 -5.44 0.25
C VAL A 646 12.09 -6.09 1.21
N ASP A 647 11.62 -6.98 2.07
CA ASP A 647 12.49 -7.83 2.89
C ASP A 647 13.05 -8.99 2.05
N ASP A 648 14.20 -9.52 2.45
CA ASP A 648 14.90 -10.61 1.76
C ASP A 648 14.17 -11.96 1.79
N ASP A 649 13.08 -12.10 2.56
CA ASP A 649 12.24 -13.30 2.70
C ASP A 649 10.79 -13.10 2.21
N VAL A 650 10.44 -11.94 1.65
CA VAL A 650 9.09 -11.66 1.15
C VAL A 650 8.93 -12.13 -0.29
N HIS A 651 7.77 -12.74 -0.56
CA HIS A 651 7.43 -13.35 -1.83
C HIS A 651 6.27 -12.57 -2.48
N LEU A 652 6.56 -11.85 -3.56
CA LEU A 652 5.54 -11.13 -4.36
C LEU A 652 5.57 -11.63 -5.81
N ARG A 653 4.38 -11.85 -6.39
CA ARG A 653 4.24 -12.17 -7.81
C ARG A 653 4.37 -10.92 -8.69
N TYR A 654 4.54 -11.12 -9.99
CA TYR A 654 4.81 -10.01 -10.91
C TYR A 654 3.57 -9.11 -11.05
N ASP A 655 2.39 -9.72 -11.14
CA ASP A 655 1.11 -9.00 -11.18
C ASP A 655 0.90 -8.16 -9.92
N GLU A 656 1.35 -8.64 -8.77
CA GLU A 656 1.23 -7.94 -7.48
C GLU A 656 2.15 -6.72 -7.42
N ILE A 657 3.42 -6.88 -7.80
CA ILE A 657 4.40 -5.77 -7.84
C ILE A 657 3.90 -4.69 -8.79
N VAL A 658 3.47 -5.09 -9.98
CA VAL A 658 3.01 -4.18 -11.04
C VAL A 658 1.70 -3.49 -10.65
N PHE A 659 0.75 -4.23 -10.05
CA PHE A 659 -0.47 -3.66 -9.51
C PHE A 659 -0.17 -2.67 -8.38
N GLY A 660 0.74 -3.01 -7.47
CA GLY A 660 1.13 -2.13 -6.38
C GLY A 660 1.81 -0.86 -6.86
N PHE A 661 2.67 -0.95 -7.87
CA PHE A 661 3.26 0.20 -8.52
C PHE A 661 2.19 1.09 -9.15
N ARG A 662 1.20 0.50 -9.84
CA ARG A 662 0.07 1.25 -10.41
C ARG A 662 -0.73 2.00 -9.35
N VAL A 663 -1.10 1.34 -8.24
CA VAL A 663 -1.83 1.98 -7.14
C VAL A 663 -0.99 3.10 -6.52
N TRP A 664 0.32 2.89 -6.32
CA TRP A 664 1.22 3.91 -5.81
C TRP A 664 1.30 5.15 -6.71
N ARG A 665 1.30 4.99 -8.04
CA ARG A 665 1.31 6.15 -8.97
C ARG A 665 0.06 7.02 -8.85
N GLU A 666 -1.06 6.44 -8.44
CA GLU A 666 -2.29 7.17 -8.13
C GLU A 666 -2.25 7.79 -6.72
N GLN A 667 -1.39 7.28 -5.83
CA GLN A 667 -1.31 7.62 -4.40
C GLN A 667 0.12 7.94 -3.95
N ARG A 668 0.83 8.80 -4.70
CA ARG A 668 2.27 9.10 -4.51
C ARG A 668 2.62 9.66 -3.16
N ASP A 669 1.69 10.41 -2.57
CA ASP A 669 1.84 11.02 -1.26
C ASP A 669 1.66 10.00 -0.12
N ARG A 670 1.34 8.74 -0.41
CA ARG A 670 1.08 7.70 0.59
C ARG A 670 2.02 6.51 0.47
N ILE A 671 2.10 5.74 1.56
CA ILE A 671 2.66 4.39 1.54
C ILE A 671 1.59 3.46 0.99
N VAL A 672 1.97 2.64 0.02
CA VAL A 672 1.08 1.66 -0.61
C VAL A 672 1.72 0.29 -0.52
N GLY A 673 1.07 -0.69 0.12
CA GLY A 673 1.68 -2.00 0.28
C GLY A 673 0.70 -3.08 0.71
N PHE A 674 1.23 -4.26 1.00
CA PHE A 674 0.44 -5.49 1.14
C PHE A 674 0.12 -5.84 2.61
N PRO A 675 1.10 -5.88 3.53
CA PRO A 675 0.86 -6.33 4.89
C PRO A 675 0.27 -5.19 5.74
N GLY A 676 -1.04 -5.22 5.95
CA GLY A 676 -1.76 -4.25 6.79
C GLY A 676 -1.65 -4.56 8.30
N ARG A 677 -1.59 -3.51 9.12
CA ARG A 677 -1.57 -3.52 10.59
C ARG A 677 -2.43 -2.39 11.14
N PHE A 678 -2.75 -2.44 12.43
CA PHE A 678 -3.43 -1.33 13.08
C PHE A 678 -2.94 -1.08 14.51
N HIS A 679 -3.19 0.14 14.98
CA HIS A 679 -2.98 0.56 16.37
C HIS A 679 -4.30 1.10 16.93
N THR A 680 -4.51 0.91 18.23
CA THR A 680 -5.68 1.41 18.95
C THR A 680 -5.28 1.99 20.30
N TRP A 681 -6.07 2.90 20.83
CA TRP A 681 -5.83 3.44 22.17
C TRP A 681 -6.42 2.49 23.21
N ASP A 682 -5.61 2.02 24.15
CA ASP A 682 -6.06 1.24 25.28
C ASP A 682 -6.35 2.15 26.48
N PRO A 683 -7.63 2.35 26.86
CA PRO A 683 -7.99 3.22 27.97
C PRO A 683 -7.59 2.67 29.35
N LEU A 684 -7.34 1.36 29.48
CA LEU A 684 -6.98 0.74 30.76
C LEU A 684 -5.50 0.98 31.11
N TYR A 685 -4.63 0.83 30.12
CA TYR A 685 -3.19 1.06 30.29
C TYR A 685 -2.78 2.52 30.01
N GLY A 686 -3.69 3.32 29.45
CA GLY A 686 -3.42 4.72 29.10
C GLY A 686 -2.34 4.85 28.02
N GLY A 687 -2.34 3.93 27.05
CA GLY A 687 -1.29 3.83 26.03
C GLY A 687 -1.80 3.31 24.69
N TRP A 688 -0.95 3.42 23.67
CA TRP A 688 -1.25 2.87 22.34
C TRP A 688 -0.91 1.38 22.27
N HIS A 689 -1.85 0.57 21.80
CA HIS A 689 -1.70 -0.86 21.57
C HIS A 689 -1.51 -1.14 20.08
N TYR A 690 -0.45 -1.87 19.72
CA TYR A 690 -0.17 -2.35 18.37
C TYR A 690 -0.78 -3.74 18.16
N ASN A 691 -1.46 -3.96 17.03
CA ASN A 691 -2.08 -5.26 16.72
C ASN A 691 -1.66 -5.75 15.32
N SER A 692 -1.19 -7.00 15.26
CA SER A 692 -0.73 -7.69 14.06
C SER A 692 -1.74 -8.62 13.40
N ASN A 693 -2.92 -8.78 14.00
CA ASN A 693 -3.96 -9.67 13.49
C ASN A 693 -4.56 -9.14 12.18
N TYR A 694 -4.99 -10.07 11.33
CA TYR A 694 -5.75 -9.76 10.12
C TYR A 694 -7.12 -9.19 10.51
N SER A 695 -7.26 -7.88 10.44
CA SER A 695 -8.54 -7.19 10.63
C SER A 695 -8.86 -6.31 9.41
N CYS A 696 -10.12 -5.89 9.32
CA CYS A 696 -10.55 -4.84 8.39
C CYS A 696 -10.16 -3.44 8.90
N GLU A 697 -9.61 -3.34 10.10
CA GLU A 697 -9.10 -2.09 10.67
C GLU A 697 -7.66 -1.89 10.21
N LEU A 698 -7.38 -0.78 9.54
CA LEU A 698 -6.09 -0.47 8.95
C LEU A 698 -5.65 0.92 9.40
N SER A 699 -4.45 1.00 10.00
CA SER A 699 -3.79 2.29 10.22
C SER A 699 -2.32 2.30 9.83
N MET A 700 -1.74 1.15 9.46
CA MET A 700 -0.32 1.01 9.08
C MET A 700 -0.15 -0.06 7.99
N VAL A 701 0.90 0.07 7.18
CA VAL A 701 1.34 -0.94 6.21
C VAL A 701 2.83 -1.20 6.43
N LEU A 702 3.23 -2.46 6.59
CA LEU A 702 4.65 -2.79 6.80
C LEU A 702 5.46 -2.47 5.54
N THR A 703 6.63 -1.84 5.71
CA THR A 703 7.49 -1.39 4.61
C THR A 703 8.40 -2.49 4.08
N GLY A 704 8.38 -3.68 4.68
CA GLY A 704 8.96 -4.91 4.12
C GLY A 704 8.27 -5.41 2.86
N ALA A 705 7.15 -4.81 2.45
CA ALA A 705 6.51 -5.01 1.15
C ALA A 705 5.63 -3.81 0.80
N ALA A 706 6.26 -2.66 0.54
CA ALA A 706 5.52 -1.44 0.23
C ALA A 706 6.27 -0.48 -0.70
N PHE A 707 5.49 0.22 -1.52
CA PHE A 707 5.91 1.38 -2.29
C PHE A 707 5.77 2.66 -1.48
N PHE A 708 6.78 3.53 -1.59
CA PHE A 708 6.72 4.91 -1.13
C PHE A 708 7.58 5.83 -2.00
N HIS A 709 7.38 7.13 -1.87
CA HIS A 709 8.09 8.14 -2.66
C HIS A 709 9.48 8.45 -2.07
N LYS A 710 10.51 8.60 -2.91
CA LYS A 710 11.91 8.94 -2.54
C LYS A 710 11.99 10.14 -1.60
N TYR A 711 11.16 11.16 -1.79
CA TYR A 711 11.00 12.30 -0.86
C TYR A 711 10.96 11.89 0.64
N TYR A 712 10.30 10.78 0.97
CA TYR A 712 10.18 10.33 2.36
C TYR A 712 11.47 9.72 2.92
N SER A 713 12.41 9.25 2.09
CA SER A 713 13.74 8.82 2.56
C SER A 713 14.58 10.00 3.06
N TYR A 714 14.48 11.16 2.39
CA TYR A 714 15.07 12.41 2.87
C TYR A 714 14.44 12.87 4.19
N LEU A 715 13.11 12.86 4.29
CA LEU A 715 12.44 13.24 5.54
C LEU A 715 12.77 12.28 6.68
N TYR A 716 12.87 10.98 6.41
CA TYR A 716 13.29 9.99 7.40
C TYR A 716 14.72 10.26 7.89
N THR A 717 15.63 10.59 6.97
CA THR A 717 17.06 10.75 7.30
C THR A 717 17.35 12.10 7.98
N TYR A 718 16.83 13.20 7.42
CA TYR A 718 17.21 14.55 7.81
C TYR A 718 16.16 15.28 8.68
N ALA A 719 14.87 14.95 8.54
CA ALA A 719 13.81 15.65 9.25
C ALA A 719 13.26 14.89 10.47
N MET A 720 13.39 13.56 10.50
CA MET A 720 12.97 12.75 11.65
C MET A 720 13.89 13.03 12.85
N PRO A 721 13.32 13.27 14.05
CA PRO A 721 14.10 13.37 15.29
C PRO A 721 15.05 12.19 15.45
N GLN A 722 16.31 12.48 15.74
CA GLN A 722 17.36 11.47 15.85
C GLN A 722 17.01 10.43 16.93
N GLU A 723 16.34 10.85 18.00
CA GLU A 723 15.92 10.01 19.12
C GLU A 723 14.98 8.87 18.67
N ILE A 724 14.17 9.09 17.63
CA ILE A 724 13.29 8.04 17.08
C ILE A 724 14.13 7.00 16.31
N ARG A 725 15.08 7.45 15.49
CA ARG A 725 15.98 6.56 14.75
C ARG A 725 16.92 5.77 15.67
N GLU A 726 17.35 6.39 16.77
CA GLU A 726 18.10 5.72 17.83
C GLU A 726 17.29 4.64 18.52
N LYS A 727 15.98 4.85 18.75
CA LYS A 727 15.09 3.80 19.28
C LYS A 727 14.93 2.63 18.31
N VAL A 728 14.90 2.88 17.01
CA VAL A 728 14.90 1.83 15.99
C VAL A 728 16.18 0.98 16.08
N ASP A 729 17.34 1.63 16.26
CA ASP A 729 18.62 0.92 16.44
C ASP A 729 18.69 0.18 17.78
N GLU A 730 18.17 0.76 18.86
CA GLU A 730 18.15 0.16 20.21
C GLU A 730 17.32 -1.12 20.24
N TYR A 731 16.15 -1.12 19.60
CA TYR A 731 15.27 -2.28 19.56
C TYR A 731 15.51 -3.20 18.36
N MET A 732 16.29 -2.76 17.37
CA MET A 732 16.44 -3.43 16.07
C MET A 732 15.08 -3.82 15.47
N ASN A 733 14.13 -2.88 15.52
CA ASN A 733 12.75 -3.03 15.03
C ASN A 733 12.08 -1.63 14.94
N CYS A 734 10.81 -1.57 14.56
CA CYS A 734 9.94 -0.40 14.57
C CYS A 734 10.26 0.67 13.51
N GLU A 735 11.13 0.37 12.56
CA GLU A 735 11.43 1.23 11.42
C GLU A 735 10.19 1.43 10.53
N ASP A 736 9.36 0.38 10.39
CA ASP A 736 8.06 0.42 9.71
C ASP A 736 7.12 1.42 10.38
N LEU A 737 7.05 1.39 11.72
CA LEU A 737 6.21 2.29 12.51
C LEU A 737 6.69 3.72 12.31
N ALA A 738 8.00 3.95 12.44
CA ALA A 738 8.60 5.26 12.26
C ALA A 738 8.27 5.84 10.87
N MET A 739 8.38 5.04 9.81
CA MET A 739 8.07 5.47 8.45
C MET A 739 6.56 5.73 8.24
N ASN A 740 5.67 4.85 8.71
CA ASN A 740 4.22 5.04 8.61
C ASN A 740 3.76 6.32 9.32
N PHE A 741 4.23 6.53 10.55
CA PHE A 741 3.87 7.72 11.32
C PHE A 741 4.52 8.97 10.77
N LEU A 742 5.73 8.90 10.18
CA LEU A 742 6.31 10.02 9.44
C LEU A 742 5.40 10.44 8.28
N VAL A 743 5.09 9.53 7.36
CA VAL A 743 4.28 9.85 6.18
C VAL A 743 2.88 10.33 6.59
N SER A 744 2.21 9.62 7.49
CA SER A 744 0.88 9.99 7.97
C SER A 744 0.88 11.33 8.74
N HIS A 745 1.97 11.65 9.46
CA HIS A 745 2.11 12.94 10.14
C HIS A 745 2.25 14.09 9.14
N TYR A 746 3.00 13.89 8.06
CA TYR A 746 3.18 14.90 7.03
C TYR A 746 1.92 15.07 6.18
N THR A 747 1.38 13.99 5.61
CA THR A 747 0.28 14.06 4.63
C THR A 747 -1.11 14.12 5.25
N ARG A 748 -1.25 13.67 6.51
CA ARG A 748 -2.55 13.49 7.19
C ARG A 748 -3.47 12.47 6.54
N GLN A 749 -2.90 11.58 5.74
CA GLN A 749 -3.64 10.48 5.13
C GLN A 749 -3.13 9.15 5.65
N PRO A 750 -4.01 8.15 5.83
CA PRO A 750 -3.59 6.80 6.15
C PRO A 750 -2.92 6.13 4.94
N PRO A 751 -2.10 5.09 5.17
CA PRO A 751 -1.54 4.28 4.08
C PRO A 751 -2.63 3.53 3.31
N VAL A 752 -2.30 3.04 2.12
CA VAL A 752 -3.19 2.24 1.27
C VAL A 752 -2.76 0.79 1.31
N LYS A 753 -3.67 -0.08 1.76
CA LYS A 753 -3.48 -1.53 1.69
C LYS A 753 -3.98 -2.06 0.35
N ILE A 754 -3.16 -2.88 -0.29
CA ILE A 754 -3.54 -3.69 -1.44
C ILE A 754 -4.11 -5.01 -0.92
N LYS A 755 -5.32 -5.37 -1.36
CA LYS A 755 -5.96 -6.65 -1.08
C LYS A 755 -6.11 -7.42 -2.39
N LEU A 756 -5.64 -8.65 -2.41
CA LEU A 756 -5.82 -9.56 -3.54
C LEU A 756 -7.27 -10.04 -3.55
N GLY A 757 -7.85 -10.21 -4.75
CA GLY A 757 -9.15 -10.86 -4.88
C GLY A 757 -9.01 -12.35 -4.58
N ASP A 758 -9.57 -12.80 -3.46
CA ASP A 758 -9.76 -14.22 -3.19
C ASP A 758 -10.95 -14.74 -4.03
N GLY A 759 -10.64 -15.58 -5.01
CA GLY A 759 -11.60 -16.42 -5.71
C GLY A 759 -10.85 -17.54 -6.42
N ARG A 760 -11.00 -18.77 -5.93
CA ARG A 760 -10.34 -19.99 -6.43
C ARG A 760 -10.76 -20.42 -7.85
N ASN A 761 -11.64 -19.68 -8.50
CA ASN A 761 -12.03 -19.83 -9.90
C ASN A 761 -12.16 -18.41 -10.46
N GLY A 762 -11.58 -18.14 -11.63
CA GLY A 762 -11.56 -16.81 -12.22
C GLY A 762 -12.96 -16.16 -12.27
N GLY A 763 -13.00 -14.84 -12.07
CA GLY A 763 -14.21 -14.09 -11.77
C GLY A 763 -15.36 -14.33 -12.77
N VAL A 764 -16.60 -14.24 -12.26
CA VAL A 764 -17.83 -14.28 -13.06
C VAL A 764 -18.31 -12.86 -13.33
N PHE A 765 -18.52 -12.52 -14.60
CA PHE A 765 -18.89 -11.18 -15.06
C PHE A 765 -20.26 -11.16 -15.74
N LEU A 766 -20.98 -10.05 -15.63
CA LEU A 766 -22.18 -9.76 -16.41
C LEU A 766 -21.79 -9.15 -17.77
N ALA A 767 -22.25 -9.73 -18.87
CA ALA A 767 -22.04 -9.22 -20.23
C ALA A 767 -23.36 -9.06 -21.00
N LYS A 768 -23.33 -8.33 -22.11
CA LYS A 768 -24.47 -8.14 -23.02
C LYS A 768 -24.06 -8.48 -24.45
N SER A 769 -24.75 -9.43 -25.07
CA SER A 769 -24.52 -9.82 -26.46
C SER A 769 -24.73 -8.62 -27.39
N LYS A 770 -23.74 -8.32 -28.22
CA LYS A 770 -23.82 -7.21 -29.19
C LYS A 770 -24.77 -7.51 -30.35
N TYR A 771 -24.98 -8.79 -30.67
CA TYR A 771 -25.81 -9.19 -31.81
C TYR A 771 -27.32 -9.02 -31.55
N ASN A 772 -27.79 -9.40 -30.36
CA ASN A 772 -29.21 -9.40 -30.02
C ASN A 772 -29.55 -8.64 -28.73
N GLY A 773 -28.56 -8.06 -28.05
CA GLY A 773 -28.75 -7.29 -26.81
C GLY A 773 -29.04 -8.14 -25.57
N ARG A 774 -28.97 -9.47 -25.64
CA ARG A 774 -29.28 -10.36 -24.52
C ARG A 774 -28.18 -10.30 -23.44
N LYS A 775 -28.56 -10.20 -22.16
CA LYS A 775 -27.62 -10.29 -21.04
C LYS A 775 -27.18 -11.74 -20.80
N VAL A 776 -25.90 -11.96 -20.54
CA VAL A 776 -25.25 -13.27 -20.34
C VAL A 776 -24.25 -13.20 -19.19
N ALA A 777 -23.99 -14.31 -18.52
CA ALA A 777 -22.94 -14.42 -17.50
C ALA A 777 -21.70 -15.06 -18.14
N VAL A 778 -20.52 -14.55 -17.83
CA VAL A 778 -19.25 -14.96 -18.42
C VAL A 778 -18.27 -15.32 -17.31
N LYS A 779 -17.86 -16.58 -17.26
CA LYS A 779 -16.86 -17.09 -16.32
C LYS A 779 -15.56 -17.34 -17.07
N ILE A 780 -14.44 -16.89 -16.50
CA ILE A 780 -13.10 -17.04 -17.10
C ILE A 780 -12.32 -18.05 -16.26
N VAL A 781 -11.81 -19.10 -16.89
CA VAL A 781 -11.09 -20.20 -16.26
C VAL A 781 -9.72 -20.33 -16.93
N LYS A 782 -8.66 -20.64 -16.18
CA LYS A 782 -7.32 -20.82 -16.74
C LYS A 782 -7.19 -22.16 -17.47
N LEU A 783 -6.32 -22.25 -18.48
CA LEU A 783 -6.15 -23.45 -19.31
C LEU A 783 -5.54 -24.66 -18.57
N GLU A 784 -4.90 -24.45 -17.42
CA GLU A 784 -4.26 -25.49 -16.61
C GLU A 784 -5.25 -26.49 -15.98
N ASP A 785 -6.54 -26.16 -15.95
CA ASP A 785 -7.63 -26.95 -15.33
C ASP A 785 -8.49 -27.77 -16.33
N LEU A 786 -8.03 -27.98 -17.57
CA LEU A 786 -8.83 -28.58 -18.64
C LEU A 786 -8.75 -30.11 -18.76
N ILE A 787 -9.87 -30.76 -19.11
CA ILE A 787 -9.98 -32.22 -19.30
C ILE A 787 -10.17 -32.53 -20.79
N ARG A 788 -9.63 -33.67 -21.27
CA ARG A 788 -9.77 -34.12 -22.65
C ARG A 788 -11.11 -34.85 -22.84
N ASP A 789 -12.01 -34.34 -23.68
CA ASP A 789 -13.27 -35.00 -24.00
C ASP A 789 -13.03 -36.24 -24.88
N GLU A 790 -13.47 -37.42 -24.42
CA GLU A 790 -13.21 -38.70 -25.10
C GLU A 790 -14.01 -38.87 -26.41
N ILE A 791 -15.12 -38.14 -26.59
CA ILE A 791 -16.00 -38.27 -27.76
C ILE A 791 -15.56 -37.35 -28.90
N SER A 792 -15.20 -36.10 -28.60
CA SER A 792 -14.76 -35.12 -29.61
C SER A 792 -13.23 -35.02 -29.75
N GLY A 793 -12.47 -35.50 -28.76
CA GLY A 793 -11.01 -35.37 -28.71
C GLY A 793 -10.51 -33.96 -28.36
N ILE A 794 -11.41 -33.01 -28.07
CA ILE A 794 -11.12 -31.60 -27.78
C ILE A 794 -10.92 -31.40 -26.27
N ILE A 795 -9.96 -30.55 -25.89
CA ILE A 795 -9.69 -30.18 -24.49
C ILE A 795 -10.70 -29.09 -24.07
N ILE A 796 -11.51 -29.36 -23.05
CA ILE A 796 -12.54 -28.44 -22.54
C ILE A 796 -12.53 -28.40 -21.01
N PRO A 797 -12.97 -27.30 -20.35
CA PRO A 797 -13.14 -27.28 -18.90
C PRO A 797 -14.17 -28.33 -18.48
N ALA A 798 -13.93 -28.95 -17.33
CA ALA A 798 -14.83 -29.94 -16.75
C ALA A 798 -16.28 -29.42 -16.69
N GLU A 799 -16.47 -28.17 -16.24
CA GLU A 799 -17.78 -27.53 -16.16
C GLU A 799 -18.53 -27.49 -17.50
N ILE A 800 -17.85 -27.28 -18.63
CA ILE A 800 -18.51 -27.22 -19.95
C ILE A 800 -19.00 -28.58 -20.40
N TYR A 801 -18.21 -29.61 -20.16
CA TYR A 801 -18.60 -30.98 -20.47
C TYR A 801 -19.94 -31.32 -19.79
N TRP A 802 -20.09 -30.96 -18.51
CA TRP A 802 -21.31 -31.21 -17.76
C TRP A 802 -22.46 -30.27 -18.15
N LEU A 803 -22.20 -28.96 -18.29
CA LEU A 803 -23.18 -27.97 -18.72
C LEU A 803 -23.82 -28.32 -20.09
N LYS A 804 -23.04 -28.90 -21.01
CA LYS A 804 -23.56 -29.40 -22.29
C LYS A 804 -24.50 -30.59 -22.13
N LYS A 805 -24.25 -31.49 -21.17
CA LYS A 805 -25.10 -32.65 -20.91
C LYS A 805 -26.38 -32.32 -20.15
N VAL A 806 -26.37 -31.29 -19.31
CA VAL A 806 -27.55 -30.88 -18.52
C VAL A 806 -28.42 -29.82 -19.22
N LYS A 807 -28.06 -29.42 -20.44
CA LYS A 807 -28.75 -28.36 -21.22
C LYS A 807 -30.26 -28.59 -21.39
N ASP A 808 -30.68 -29.86 -21.50
CA ASP A 808 -32.07 -30.24 -21.71
C ASP A 808 -32.86 -30.42 -20.40
N ILE A 809 -32.20 -30.28 -19.24
CA ILE A 809 -32.84 -30.37 -17.93
C ILE A 809 -33.50 -29.02 -17.60
N PRO A 810 -34.81 -28.98 -17.35
CA PRO A 810 -35.50 -27.76 -16.93
C PRO A 810 -34.92 -27.24 -15.61
N ASP A 811 -34.78 -25.92 -15.50
CA ASP A 811 -34.35 -25.20 -14.29
C ASP A 811 -32.85 -25.33 -13.93
N CYS A 812 -32.01 -25.89 -14.80
CA CYS A 812 -30.54 -25.79 -14.74
C CYS A 812 -30.03 -24.55 -15.50
N LEU A 813 -28.89 -24.01 -15.07
CA LEU A 813 -28.21 -22.91 -15.77
C LEU A 813 -27.92 -23.30 -17.22
N LYS A 814 -28.49 -22.56 -18.18
CA LYS A 814 -28.28 -22.89 -19.59
C LYS A 814 -26.94 -22.39 -20.08
N TYR A 815 -26.17 -23.34 -20.60
CA TYR A 815 -25.02 -23.09 -21.44
C TYR A 815 -25.43 -22.38 -22.73
N ILE A 816 -24.73 -21.28 -23.04
CA ILE A 816 -24.90 -20.55 -24.29
C ILE A 816 -23.75 -20.91 -25.23
N ASP A 817 -22.50 -20.65 -24.83
CA ASP A 817 -21.35 -20.90 -25.67
C ASP A 817 -20.03 -21.00 -24.88
N PHE A 818 -18.97 -21.41 -25.57
CA PHE A 818 -17.62 -21.59 -25.03
C PHE A 818 -16.60 -21.09 -26.03
N TYR A 819 -15.65 -20.32 -25.52
CA TYR A 819 -14.52 -19.85 -26.30
C TYR A 819 -13.23 -20.20 -25.56
N VAL A 820 -12.23 -20.64 -26.31
CA VAL A 820 -10.86 -20.79 -25.82
C VAL A 820 -10.04 -19.75 -26.54
N ASP A 821 -9.32 -18.94 -25.77
CA ASP A 821 -8.21 -18.16 -26.30
C ASP A 821 -6.88 -18.80 -25.89
N GLU A 822 -5.77 -18.12 -26.17
CA GLU A 822 -4.43 -18.67 -25.96
C GLU A 822 -4.09 -18.93 -24.47
N LYS A 823 -4.86 -18.37 -23.52
CA LYS A 823 -4.53 -18.37 -22.09
C LYS A 823 -5.69 -18.73 -21.16
N ASN A 824 -6.92 -18.48 -21.61
CA ASN A 824 -8.14 -18.65 -20.83
C ASN A 824 -9.23 -19.41 -21.61
N ALA A 825 -10.03 -20.13 -20.84
CA ALA A 825 -11.28 -20.73 -21.22
C ALA A 825 -12.44 -19.84 -20.74
N ILE A 826 -13.25 -19.33 -21.67
CA ILE A 826 -14.36 -18.43 -21.41
C ILE A 826 -15.68 -19.18 -21.55
N ILE A 827 -16.37 -19.35 -20.43
CA ILE A 827 -17.67 -20.04 -20.35
C ILE A 827 -18.77 -19.00 -20.38
N VAL A 828 -19.65 -19.07 -21.38
CA VAL A 828 -20.81 -18.16 -21.52
C VAL A 828 -22.09 -18.90 -21.17
N THR A 829 -22.75 -18.44 -20.13
CA THR A 829 -24.03 -18.97 -19.65
C THR A 829 -25.10 -17.89 -19.64
N GLU A 830 -26.36 -18.27 -19.47
CA GLU A 830 -27.42 -17.28 -19.35
C GLU A 830 -27.29 -16.46 -18.06
N PHE A 831 -27.57 -15.16 -18.16
CA PHE A 831 -27.64 -14.30 -16.97
C PHE A 831 -29.03 -14.37 -16.35
N GLN A 832 -29.08 -14.68 -15.06
CA GLN A 832 -30.31 -14.75 -14.28
C GLN A 832 -30.58 -13.40 -13.61
N GLU A 833 -31.25 -12.50 -14.33
CA GLU A 833 -31.51 -11.12 -13.86
C GLU A 833 -32.50 -11.09 -12.69
N ASN A 834 -32.14 -10.41 -11.60
CA ASN A 834 -32.88 -10.36 -10.32
C ASN A 834 -32.87 -11.66 -9.51
N TRP A 835 -31.86 -12.49 -9.70
CA TRP A 835 -31.58 -13.65 -8.86
C TRP A 835 -30.45 -13.36 -7.88
N LEU A 836 -30.51 -13.95 -6.69
CA LEU A 836 -29.48 -13.89 -5.66
C LEU A 836 -28.92 -15.29 -5.42
N SER A 837 -27.65 -15.43 -5.00
CA SER A 837 -27.23 -16.72 -4.43
C SER A 837 -28.11 -17.06 -3.23
N LEU A 838 -28.46 -18.33 -3.07
CA LEU A 838 -29.35 -18.79 -1.99
C LEU A 838 -28.77 -18.44 -0.62
N ASN A 839 -27.45 -18.50 -0.46
CA ASN A 839 -26.78 -18.10 0.78
C ASN A 839 -26.92 -16.59 1.09
N VAL A 840 -26.76 -15.71 0.09
CA VAL A 840 -27.02 -14.27 0.26
C VAL A 840 -28.48 -14.00 0.59
N PHE A 841 -29.41 -14.73 -0.02
CA PHE A 841 -30.83 -14.65 0.33
C PHE A 841 -31.06 -15.03 1.79
N ILE A 842 -30.50 -16.16 2.25
CA ILE A 842 -30.59 -16.61 3.65
C ILE A 842 -29.99 -15.58 4.61
N LYS A 843 -28.81 -15.01 4.28
CA LYS A 843 -28.17 -13.96 5.08
C LYS A 843 -29.05 -12.70 5.22
N LYS A 844 -29.61 -12.20 4.11
CA LYS A 844 -30.52 -11.04 4.15
C LYS A 844 -31.77 -11.33 4.99
N MET A 845 -32.27 -12.57 4.95
CA MET A 845 -33.40 -12.99 5.78
C MET A 845 -33.02 -13.09 7.27
N MET A 846 -31.78 -13.48 7.58
CA MET A 846 -31.25 -13.50 8.96
C MET A 846 -31.15 -12.08 9.53
N ASP A 847 -30.54 -11.15 8.77
CA ASP A 847 -30.44 -9.74 9.18
C ASP A 847 -31.83 -9.13 9.46
N PHE A 848 -32.81 -9.46 8.60
CA PHE A 848 -34.20 -9.03 8.78
C PHE A 848 -34.85 -9.64 10.02
N LYS A 849 -34.62 -10.94 10.28
CA LYS A 849 -35.08 -11.67 11.47
C LYS A 849 -34.56 -11.01 12.75
N GLU A 850 -33.27 -10.67 12.81
CA GLU A 850 -32.68 -10.01 13.99
C GLU A 850 -33.22 -8.60 14.22
N GLN A 851 -33.39 -7.82 13.15
CA GLN A 851 -33.92 -6.45 13.24
C GLN A 851 -35.36 -6.42 13.78
N GLN A 852 -36.23 -7.33 13.34
CA GLN A 852 -37.63 -7.41 13.79
C GLN A 852 -37.76 -7.92 15.23
N GLN A 853 -36.92 -8.88 15.63
CA GLN A 853 -36.88 -9.37 17.03
C GLN A 853 -36.51 -8.26 18.02
N LYS A 854 -35.62 -7.33 17.65
CA LYS A 854 -35.31 -6.13 18.46
C LYS A 854 -36.51 -5.18 18.63
N HIS A 855 -37.49 -5.22 17.73
CA HIS A 855 -38.70 -4.38 17.76
C HIS A 855 -39.94 -5.11 18.32
N GLY A 856 -39.78 -6.33 18.86
CA GLY A 856 -40.85 -7.07 19.52
C GLY A 856 -41.91 -7.68 18.60
N ILE A 857 -41.67 -7.71 17.29
CA ILE A 857 -42.61 -8.26 16.29
C ILE A 857 -42.26 -9.74 16.04
N ARG A 858 -43.18 -10.65 16.35
CA ARG A 858 -43.06 -12.09 16.05
C ARG A 858 -43.89 -12.46 14.82
N GLU A 859 -43.38 -12.16 13.63
CA GLU A 859 -43.94 -12.65 12.36
C GLU A 859 -43.05 -13.72 11.73
N ASN A 860 -43.66 -14.71 11.05
CA ASN A 860 -42.94 -15.80 10.39
C ASN A 860 -42.29 -15.30 9.08
N TRP A 861 -40.98 -15.08 9.10
CA TRP A 861 -40.18 -14.54 7.98
C TRP A 861 -40.08 -15.47 6.75
N LEU A 862 -40.04 -16.78 6.96
CA LEU A 862 -40.12 -17.84 5.95
C LEU A 862 -41.08 -18.89 6.49
N THR A 863 -42.23 -19.06 5.84
CA THR A 863 -43.16 -20.12 6.25
C THR A 863 -42.64 -21.48 5.81
N GLU A 864 -42.92 -22.50 6.60
CA GLU A 864 -42.55 -23.88 6.30
C GLU A 864 -43.05 -24.33 4.91
N CYS A 865 -44.25 -23.89 4.51
CA CYS A 865 -44.80 -24.09 3.18
C CYS A 865 -43.88 -23.56 2.06
N LEU A 866 -43.34 -22.34 2.24
CA LEU A 866 -42.48 -21.73 1.24
C LEU A 866 -41.12 -22.41 1.20
N VAL A 867 -40.55 -22.75 2.36
CA VAL A 867 -39.31 -23.51 2.46
C VAL A 867 -39.43 -24.86 1.75
N LEU A 868 -40.51 -25.61 2.01
CA LEU A 868 -40.76 -26.89 1.36
C LEU A 868 -40.92 -26.77 -0.16
N LYS A 869 -41.50 -25.66 -0.65
CA LYS A 869 -41.64 -25.41 -2.09
C LYS A 869 -40.31 -25.07 -2.76
N ILE A 870 -39.45 -24.31 -2.09
CA ILE A 870 -38.08 -24.04 -2.55
C ILE A 870 -37.29 -25.36 -2.55
N PHE A 871 -37.39 -26.12 -1.47
CA PHE A 871 -36.69 -27.39 -1.32
C PHE A 871 -37.15 -28.46 -2.32
N GLN A 872 -38.45 -28.56 -2.61
CA GLN A 872 -38.98 -29.46 -3.64
C GLN A 872 -38.38 -29.16 -5.02
N GLN A 873 -38.21 -27.90 -5.38
CA GLN A 873 -37.57 -27.52 -6.64
C GLN A 873 -36.10 -27.97 -6.67
N ILE A 874 -35.37 -27.77 -5.56
CA ILE A 874 -33.97 -28.21 -5.44
C ILE A 874 -33.86 -29.74 -5.56
N VAL A 875 -34.65 -30.49 -4.80
CA VAL A 875 -34.64 -31.97 -4.84
C VAL A 875 -35.04 -32.49 -6.22
N SER A 876 -36.03 -31.87 -6.87
CA SER A 876 -36.43 -32.24 -8.23
C SER A 876 -35.30 -32.01 -9.24
N LEU A 877 -34.55 -30.92 -9.12
CA LEU A 877 -33.43 -30.62 -9.99
C LEU A 877 -32.31 -31.65 -9.83
N VAL A 878 -31.94 -31.96 -8.58
CA VAL A 878 -30.89 -32.93 -8.28
C VAL A 878 -31.29 -34.34 -8.70
N ALA A 879 -32.54 -34.76 -8.50
CA ALA A 879 -33.03 -36.06 -8.96
C ALA A 879 -32.92 -36.21 -10.48
N LYS A 880 -33.23 -35.16 -11.25
CA LYS A 880 -33.06 -35.17 -12.72
C LYS A 880 -31.59 -35.28 -13.14
N LEU A 881 -30.68 -34.64 -12.41
CA LEU A 881 -29.24 -34.75 -12.66
C LEU A 881 -28.75 -36.20 -12.44
N GLU A 882 -29.21 -36.83 -11.35
CA GLU A 882 -28.88 -38.22 -11.04
C GLU A 882 -29.47 -39.20 -12.07
N GLU A 883 -30.70 -38.98 -12.55
CA GLU A 883 -31.29 -39.76 -13.66
C GLU A 883 -30.48 -39.64 -14.96
N CYS A 884 -29.78 -38.53 -15.16
CA CYS A 884 -28.85 -38.34 -16.28
C CYS A 884 -27.45 -38.94 -16.03
N GLY A 885 -27.24 -39.59 -14.88
CA GLY A 885 -25.97 -40.18 -14.47
C GLY A 885 -24.92 -39.16 -14.02
N ILE A 886 -25.35 -37.95 -13.62
CA ILE A 886 -24.46 -36.82 -13.29
C ILE A 886 -24.52 -36.50 -11.79
N ALA A 887 -23.35 -36.39 -11.18
CA ALA A 887 -23.18 -35.96 -9.80
C ALA A 887 -22.59 -34.55 -9.74
N HIS A 888 -23.27 -33.61 -9.09
CA HIS A 888 -22.77 -32.21 -8.97
C HIS A 888 -21.55 -32.09 -8.04
N LYS A 889 -21.56 -32.83 -6.92
CA LYS A 889 -20.50 -32.91 -5.89
C LYS A 889 -20.22 -31.66 -5.05
N ASP A 890 -20.62 -30.47 -5.47
CA ASP A 890 -20.56 -29.25 -4.62
C ASP A 890 -21.94 -28.60 -4.42
N LEU A 891 -22.86 -29.36 -3.81
CA LEU A 891 -24.21 -28.87 -3.52
C LEU A 891 -24.21 -28.05 -2.24
N ARG A 892 -24.27 -26.72 -2.39
CA ARG A 892 -24.37 -25.76 -1.28
C ARG A 892 -25.14 -24.52 -1.68
N ALA A 893 -25.57 -23.73 -0.69
CA ALA A 893 -26.38 -22.54 -0.93
C ALA A 893 -25.67 -21.44 -1.76
N ASN A 894 -24.33 -21.41 -1.80
CA ASN A 894 -23.58 -20.50 -2.67
C ASN A 894 -23.71 -20.86 -4.17
N ASN A 895 -23.86 -22.14 -4.47
CA ASN A 895 -23.90 -22.67 -5.84
C ASN A 895 -25.35 -22.83 -6.34
N MET A 896 -26.29 -22.15 -5.69
CA MET A 896 -27.70 -22.09 -6.11
C MET A 896 -28.13 -20.63 -6.19
N LEU A 897 -28.91 -20.29 -7.21
CA LEU A 897 -29.53 -18.98 -7.35
C LEU A 897 -31.02 -19.07 -7.05
N ILE A 898 -31.59 -18.01 -6.47
CA ILE A 898 -33.03 -17.86 -6.19
C ILE A 898 -33.55 -16.51 -6.66
N ASP A 899 -34.73 -16.49 -7.29
CA ASP A 899 -35.38 -15.27 -7.78
C ASP A 899 -36.45 -14.71 -6.83
N VAL A 900 -37.00 -13.54 -7.21
CA VAL A 900 -38.10 -12.87 -6.50
C VAL A 900 -39.40 -13.69 -6.43
N ASN A 901 -39.54 -14.73 -7.26
CA ASN A 901 -40.66 -15.65 -7.28
C ASN A 901 -40.40 -16.96 -6.50
N PHE A 902 -39.21 -17.09 -5.91
CA PHE A 902 -38.71 -18.28 -5.22
C PHE A 902 -38.48 -19.49 -6.15
N ASN A 903 -38.16 -19.23 -7.41
CA ASN A 903 -37.64 -20.24 -8.33
C ASN A 903 -36.15 -20.44 -8.05
N VAL A 904 -35.65 -21.68 -8.19
CA VAL A 904 -34.25 -22.02 -7.90
C VAL A 904 -33.57 -22.63 -9.13
N THR A 905 -32.30 -22.30 -9.32
CA THR A 905 -31.44 -22.91 -10.33
C THR A 905 -30.06 -23.21 -9.76
N LEU A 906 -29.38 -24.23 -10.30
CA LEU A 906 -28.06 -24.68 -9.87
C LEU A 906 -26.99 -24.10 -10.80
N ILE A 907 -25.88 -23.66 -10.20
CA ILE A 907 -24.72 -23.09 -10.87
C ILE A 907 -23.44 -23.82 -10.43
N ASP A 908 -22.36 -23.65 -11.18
CA ASP A 908 -20.99 -24.09 -10.84
C ASP A 908 -20.73 -25.61 -10.89
N PHE A 909 -20.51 -26.15 -12.10
CA PHE A 909 -20.34 -27.60 -12.34
C PHE A 909 -18.86 -28.05 -12.43
N ASP A 910 -17.92 -27.27 -11.92
CA ASP A 910 -16.46 -27.52 -12.08
C ASP A 910 -16.01 -28.89 -11.55
N VAL A 911 -16.59 -29.34 -10.44
CA VAL A 911 -16.21 -30.60 -9.79
C VAL A 911 -17.16 -31.76 -10.08
N ALA A 912 -18.11 -31.58 -11.01
CA ALA A 912 -19.06 -32.62 -11.36
C ALA A 912 -18.39 -33.87 -11.98
N ARG A 913 -19.02 -35.03 -11.82
CA ARG A 913 -18.52 -36.37 -12.21
C ARG A 913 -19.65 -37.32 -12.63
N LYS A 914 -19.32 -38.47 -13.22
CA LYS A 914 -20.34 -39.52 -13.46
C LYS A 914 -20.73 -40.16 -12.13
N MET A 915 -21.98 -40.58 -12.01
CA MET A 915 -22.49 -41.31 -10.85
C MET A 915 -21.80 -42.67 -10.65
N GLU A 916 -21.28 -43.28 -11.72
CA GLU A 916 -20.66 -44.61 -11.75
C GLU A 916 -19.14 -44.59 -11.53
N ASP A 917 -18.51 -43.41 -11.45
CA ASP A 917 -17.06 -43.29 -11.27
C ASP A 917 -16.68 -43.86 -9.88
N GLU A 918 -15.99 -45.01 -9.87
CA GLU A 918 -15.48 -45.60 -8.62
C GLU A 918 -14.50 -44.63 -7.94
N ILE A 919 -14.65 -44.47 -6.62
CA ILE A 919 -13.68 -43.73 -5.82
C ILE A 919 -12.41 -44.58 -5.74
N THR A 920 -11.47 -44.31 -6.65
CA THR A 920 -10.25 -45.10 -6.83
C THR A 920 -9.11 -44.69 -5.91
N ASN A 921 -9.14 -43.48 -5.34
CA ASN A 921 -8.12 -42.99 -4.42
C ASN A 921 -8.74 -42.32 -3.17
N PRO A 922 -8.63 -42.93 -1.99
CA PRO A 922 -9.10 -42.35 -0.74
C PRO A 922 -8.40 -41.04 -0.35
N GLU A 923 -7.18 -40.77 -0.84
CA GLU A 923 -6.46 -39.54 -0.50
C GLU A 923 -7.13 -38.26 -1.06
N LEU A 924 -7.77 -38.37 -2.23
CA LEU A 924 -8.52 -37.27 -2.87
C LEU A 924 -9.86 -36.95 -2.16
N ILE A 925 -10.30 -37.81 -1.23
CA ILE A 925 -11.49 -37.60 -0.40
C ILE A 925 -11.21 -36.52 0.66
N TYR A 926 -9.95 -36.33 1.09
CA TYR A 926 -9.62 -35.58 2.31
C TYR A 926 -9.62 -34.05 2.19
N ASP A 927 -9.42 -33.45 1.00
CA ASP A 927 -9.26 -31.98 0.86
C ASP A 927 -10.20 -31.31 -0.16
N ARG A 928 -10.92 -32.07 -1.00
CA ARG A 928 -11.68 -31.50 -2.14
C ARG A 928 -13.19 -31.74 -2.15
N TRP A 929 -13.74 -32.61 -1.28
CA TRP A 929 -15.10 -33.18 -1.48
C TRP A 929 -16.11 -32.85 -0.35
N PHE A 930 -15.82 -31.90 0.54
CA PHE A 930 -16.72 -31.52 1.65
C PHE A 930 -16.77 -30.00 1.89
N PRO A 931 -17.96 -29.44 2.23
CA PRO A 931 -18.02 -28.28 3.11
C PRO A 931 -17.45 -28.66 4.50
N PRO A 932 -16.75 -27.76 5.23
CA PRO A 932 -16.01 -28.05 6.46
C PRO A 932 -16.79 -28.72 7.61
N SER A 933 -18.10 -28.84 7.49
CA SER A 933 -19.03 -29.06 8.58
C SER A 933 -19.66 -30.47 8.64
N GLU A 934 -19.49 -31.32 7.63
CA GLU A 934 -20.00 -32.71 7.69
C GLU A 934 -18.92 -33.70 8.17
N CYS A 935 -19.00 -34.04 9.47
CA CYS A 935 -18.40 -35.20 10.15
C CYS A 935 -16.91 -35.17 10.53
N ASN A 936 -16.62 -34.75 11.77
CA ASN A 936 -15.28 -34.90 12.38
C ASN A 936 -15.11 -36.13 13.30
N SER A 937 -16.19 -36.77 13.74
CA SER A 937 -16.11 -37.88 14.70
C SER A 937 -15.87 -39.23 13.99
N TYR A 938 -16.85 -39.70 13.22
CA TYR A 938 -16.78 -40.99 12.52
C TYR A 938 -15.71 -41.00 11.42
N HIS A 939 -15.49 -39.85 10.76
CA HIS A 939 -14.46 -39.65 9.73
C HIS A 939 -13.04 -39.73 10.30
N ARG A 940 -12.82 -39.20 11.52
CA ARG A 940 -11.52 -39.27 12.21
C ARG A 940 -11.23 -40.70 12.66
N THR A 941 -12.23 -41.42 13.16
CA THR A 941 -12.09 -42.84 13.53
C THR A 941 -11.79 -43.72 12.31
N MET A 942 -12.39 -43.45 11.16
CA MET A 942 -12.11 -44.16 9.90
C MET A 942 -10.76 -43.75 9.28
N LYS A 943 -10.35 -42.47 9.38
CA LYS A 943 -9.03 -41.98 8.95
C LYS A 943 -7.91 -42.58 9.79
N GLU A 944 -8.09 -42.70 11.10
CA GLU A 944 -7.15 -43.40 11.98
C GLU A 944 -7.05 -44.88 11.62
N LYS A 945 -8.17 -45.57 11.34
CA LYS A 945 -8.16 -46.95 10.86
C LYS A 945 -7.48 -47.12 9.49
N TYR A 946 -7.73 -46.22 8.54
CA TYR A 946 -7.11 -46.25 7.21
C TYR A 946 -5.59 -45.98 7.28
N ASN A 947 -5.17 -44.98 8.06
CA ASN A 947 -3.75 -44.65 8.23
C ASN A 947 -2.96 -45.75 8.96
N THR A 948 -3.63 -46.71 9.61
CA THR A 948 -2.99 -47.90 10.20
C THR A 948 -2.87 -49.10 9.27
N LEU A 949 -3.37 -49.02 8.02
CA LEU A 949 -3.24 -50.08 7.01
C LEU A 949 -1.83 -50.05 6.39
N ASN A 950 -1.06 -51.13 6.57
CA ASN A 950 0.17 -51.37 5.82
C ASN A 950 -0.17 -52.02 4.45
N TYR A 951 0.68 -51.80 3.45
CA TYR A 951 0.50 -52.09 2.01
C TYR A 951 0.07 -53.52 1.57
N ASP A 952 -0.17 -54.47 2.48
CA ASP A 952 -0.69 -55.81 2.20
C ASP A 952 -2.13 -55.96 2.72
N PHE A 953 -3.12 -55.81 1.83
CA PHE A 953 -4.55 -55.85 2.16
C PHE A 953 -5.00 -57.23 2.66
N SER A 954 -5.38 -57.34 3.94
CA SER A 954 -6.07 -58.49 4.52
C SER A 954 -7.58 -58.49 4.18
N GLU A 955 -8.29 -59.59 4.45
CA GLU A 955 -9.73 -59.72 4.17
C GLU A 955 -10.58 -58.74 5.01
N SER A 956 -10.13 -58.35 6.20
CA SER A 956 -10.74 -57.28 7.00
C SER A 956 -10.49 -55.88 6.43
N ASP A 957 -9.40 -55.67 5.69
CA ASP A 957 -9.08 -54.37 5.07
C ASP A 957 -9.91 -54.12 3.81
N LYS A 958 -10.30 -55.21 3.12
CA LYS A 958 -11.32 -55.17 2.08
C LYS A 958 -12.67 -54.74 2.64
N GLU A 959 -13.09 -55.28 3.79
CA GLU A 959 -14.34 -54.84 4.44
C GLU A 959 -14.31 -53.34 4.80
N ILE A 960 -13.21 -52.82 5.34
CA ILE A 960 -13.06 -51.38 5.64
C ILE A 960 -13.12 -50.53 4.37
N MET A 961 -12.46 -50.96 3.29
CA MET A 961 -12.50 -50.27 2.01
C MET A 961 -13.88 -50.34 1.36
N GLU A 962 -14.60 -51.47 1.47
CA GLU A 962 -15.98 -51.62 1.04
C GLU A 962 -16.91 -50.70 1.85
N GLU A 963 -16.68 -50.59 3.16
CA GLU A 963 -17.42 -49.71 4.07
C GLU A 963 -17.16 -48.23 3.77
N MET A 964 -15.92 -47.84 3.46
CA MET A 964 -15.59 -46.49 2.97
C MET A 964 -16.24 -46.20 1.61
N LYS A 965 -16.16 -47.13 0.65
CA LYS A 965 -16.85 -46.99 -0.64
C LYS A 965 -18.37 -46.81 -0.46
N ARG A 966 -18.97 -47.46 0.55
CA ARG A 966 -20.39 -47.29 0.90
C ARG A 966 -20.67 -45.94 1.57
N LEU A 967 -19.85 -45.50 2.53
CA LEU A 967 -20.03 -44.23 3.26
C LEU A 967 -19.85 -43.00 2.36
N TYR A 968 -18.91 -43.06 1.40
CA TYR A 968 -18.63 -41.97 0.45
C TYR A 968 -19.34 -42.15 -0.89
N ALA A 969 -20.32 -43.06 -0.95
CA ALA A 969 -21.14 -43.20 -2.15
C ALA A 969 -21.81 -41.85 -2.47
N ILE A 970 -21.79 -41.48 -3.76
CA ILE A 970 -22.24 -40.17 -4.23
C ILE A 970 -23.69 -39.89 -3.81
N GLY A 971 -24.58 -40.88 -3.90
CA GLY A 971 -26.00 -40.74 -3.55
C GLY A 971 -26.22 -40.29 -2.09
N PRO A 972 -25.77 -41.05 -1.08
CA PRO A 972 -25.84 -40.65 0.33
C PRO A 972 -25.21 -39.28 0.64
N MET A 973 -24.15 -38.88 -0.05
CA MET A 973 -23.55 -37.56 0.11
C MET A 973 -24.44 -36.46 -0.43
N THR A 974 -24.96 -36.63 -1.64
CA THR A 974 -25.94 -35.71 -2.26
C THR A 974 -27.14 -35.48 -1.35
N THR A 975 -27.69 -36.53 -0.74
CA THR A 975 -28.87 -36.43 0.14
C THR A 975 -28.53 -35.74 1.47
N GLY A 976 -27.31 -35.91 1.98
CA GLY A 976 -26.79 -35.17 3.13
C GLY A 976 -26.73 -33.66 2.89
N SER A 977 -26.09 -33.25 1.79
CA SER A 977 -25.98 -31.83 1.41
C SER A 977 -27.34 -31.16 1.21
N LEU A 978 -28.31 -31.89 0.64
CA LEU A 978 -29.70 -31.43 0.56
C LEU A 978 -30.33 -31.20 1.94
N GLY A 979 -30.05 -32.10 2.90
CA GLY A 979 -30.50 -31.95 4.28
C GLY A 979 -29.96 -30.69 4.97
N VAL A 980 -28.69 -30.33 4.71
CA VAL A 980 -28.09 -29.09 5.20
C VAL A 980 -28.79 -27.87 4.61
N ILE A 981 -29.01 -27.85 3.30
CA ILE A 981 -29.70 -26.74 2.64
C ILE A 981 -31.13 -26.58 3.19
N LEU A 982 -31.84 -27.69 3.45
CA LEU A 982 -33.15 -27.65 4.09
C LEU A 982 -33.07 -27.03 5.50
N ALA A 983 -32.09 -27.43 6.30
CA ALA A 983 -31.88 -26.89 7.65
C ALA A 983 -31.54 -25.38 7.62
N GLN A 984 -30.66 -24.96 6.71
CA GLN A 984 -30.30 -23.55 6.51
C GLN A 984 -31.52 -22.68 6.17
N LEU A 985 -32.42 -23.18 5.32
CA LEU A 985 -33.66 -22.49 4.96
C LEU A 985 -34.67 -22.43 6.10
N LEU A 986 -34.78 -23.49 6.90
CA LEU A 986 -35.70 -23.54 8.06
C LEU A 986 -35.24 -22.63 9.20
N LEU A 987 -33.95 -22.64 9.51
CA LEU A 987 -33.37 -21.87 10.62
C LEU A 987 -33.02 -20.43 10.23
N VAL A 988 -32.85 -20.18 8.93
CA VAL A 988 -32.39 -18.91 8.35
C VAL A 988 -30.98 -18.58 8.85
N GLU A 989 -30.04 -19.47 8.58
CA GLU A 989 -28.65 -19.39 9.03
C GLU A 989 -27.72 -19.59 7.81
N PRO A 990 -26.88 -18.61 7.43
CA PRO A 990 -25.98 -18.71 6.29
C PRO A 990 -24.78 -19.64 6.57
N ASP A 991 -24.07 -20.03 5.51
CA ASP A 991 -22.96 -21.01 5.52
C ASP A 991 -21.96 -20.81 6.67
N THR A 992 -21.62 -19.56 7.02
CA THR A 992 -20.63 -19.22 8.06
C THR A 992 -20.95 -19.74 9.46
N LEU A 993 -22.22 -20.02 9.76
CA LEU A 993 -22.66 -20.52 11.08
C LEU A 993 -22.66 -22.05 11.18
N TRP A 994 -22.45 -22.73 10.05
CA TRP A 994 -22.43 -24.18 9.95
C TRP A 994 -21.01 -24.73 9.87
N GLU A 995 -20.05 -23.95 9.36
CA GLU A 995 -18.63 -24.32 9.18
C GLU A 995 -17.91 -24.74 10.49
N SER A 996 -18.48 -24.46 11.67
CA SER A 996 -17.90 -24.77 12.99
C SER A 996 -18.56 -25.94 13.74
N ALA A 997 -19.52 -26.65 13.16
CA ALA A 997 -20.27 -27.72 13.86
C ALA A 997 -19.56 -29.08 13.76
N ASP A 998 -19.30 -29.74 14.91
CA ASP A 998 -18.62 -31.04 14.97
C ASP A 998 -19.42 -32.21 14.34
N SER A 999 -20.75 -32.12 14.41
CA SER A 999 -21.72 -33.02 13.75
C SER A 999 -22.93 -32.21 13.30
N ILE A 1000 -23.07 -32.03 11.98
CA ILE A 1000 -24.23 -31.34 11.40
C ILE A 1000 -25.55 -32.00 11.78
N SER A 1001 -25.64 -33.34 11.78
CA SER A 1001 -26.90 -34.05 12.06
C SER A 1001 -27.40 -33.75 13.49
N GLU A 1002 -26.51 -33.76 14.48
CA GLU A 1002 -26.85 -33.40 15.88
C GLU A 1002 -27.09 -31.90 16.06
N ALA A 1003 -26.33 -31.05 15.37
CA ALA A 1003 -26.54 -29.60 15.38
C ALA A 1003 -27.90 -29.24 14.77
N VAL A 1004 -28.31 -29.92 13.71
CA VAL A 1004 -29.62 -29.75 13.08
C VAL A 1004 -30.71 -30.29 14.00
N GLU A 1005 -30.59 -31.50 14.55
CA GLU A 1005 -31.61 -32.06 15.45
C GLU A 1005 -31.82 -31.20 16.71
N SER A 1006 -30.75 -30.72 17.36
CA SER A 1006 -30.86 -29.87 18.55
C SER A 1006 -31.53 -28.53 18.24
N ARG A 1007 -31.08 -27.82 17.19
CA ARG A 1007 -31.63 -26.51 16.80
C ARG A 1007 -33.06 -26.61 16.26
N ILE A 1008 -33.41 -27.70 15.61
CA ILE A 1008 -34.76 -27.94 15.11
C ILE A 1008 -35.70 -28.42 16.21
N TYR A 1009 -35.21 -29.04 17.29
CA TYR A 1009 -36.06 -29.37 18.44
C TYR A 1009 -36.66 -28.11 19.10
N GLU A 1010 -35.94 -26.98 19.05
CA GLU A 1010 -36.43 -25.68 19.53
C GLU A 1010 -37.42 -25.01 18.57
N CYS A 1011 -37.43 -25.41 17.30
CA CYS A 1011 -38.36 -24.91 16.28
C CYS A 1011 -39.62 -25.81 16.21
N SER A 1012 -40.82 -25.23 16.28
CA SER A 1012 -42.09 -25.96 16.11
C SER A 1012 -42.34 -26.35 14.64
N VAL A 1013 -41.46 -27.17 14.05
CA VAL A 1013 -41.57 -27.66 12.66
C VAL A 1013 -42.62 -28.75 12.53
N SER A 1014 -43.32 -28.82 11.41
CA SER A 1014 -44.35 -29.83 11.22
C SER A 1014 -43.76 -31.25 11.12
N PRO A 1015 -44.57 -32.28 11.40
CA PRO A 1015 -44.17 -33.68 11.23
C PRO A 1015 -43.68 -34.01 9.81
N LEU A 1016 -44.15 -33.26 8.80
CA LEU A 1016 -43.76 -33.41 7.40
C LEU A 1016 -42.28 -33.04 7.20
N VAL A 1017 -41.88 -31.85 7.67
CA VAL A 1017 -40.48 -31.39 7.60
C VAL A 1017 -39.56 -32.23 8.47
N ARG A 1018 -40.01 -32.61 9.67
CA ARG A 1018 -39.20 -33.47 10.55
C ARG A 1018 -38.92 -34.83 9.90
N LYS A 1019 -39.91 -35.41 9.20
CA LYS A 1019 -39.68 -36.63 8.42
C LYS A 1019 -38.72 -36.38 7.27
N LEU A 1020 -38.83 -35.28 6.52
CA LEU A 1020 -37.89 -34.95 5.43
C LEU A 1020 -36.44 -34.77 5.90
N LEU A 1021 -36.23 -34.08 7.02
CA LEU A 1021 -34.89 -33.93 7.61
C LEU A 1021 -34.32 -35.29 8.03
N PHE A 1022 -35.14 -36.16 8.62
CA PHE A 1022 -34.72 -37.53 8.92
C PHE A 1022 -34.38 -38.33 7.64
N MET A 1023 -35.09 -38.04 6.54
CA MET A 1023 -34.79 -38.67 5.26
C MET A 1023 -33.43 -38.26 4.68
N CYS A 1024 -33.03 -36.99 4.88
CA CYS A 1024 -31.79 -36.43 4.36
C CYS A 1024 -30.57 -36.64 5.28
N LEU A 1025 -30.75 -36.48 6.60
CA LEU A 1025 -29.68 -36.36 7.59
C LEU A 1025 -29.58 -37.56 8.52
N ASN A 1026 -30.02 -38.74 8.05
CA ASN A 1026 -29.83 -39.97 8.80
C ASN A 1026 -28.34 -40.18 9.12
N GLN A 1027 -28.05 -40.52 10.37
CA GLN A 1027 -26.69 -40.76 10.86
C GLN A 1027 -26.02 -41.92 10.11
N ASP A 1028 -26.79 -42.89 9.61
CA ASP A 1028 -26.30 -43.93 8.71
C ASP A 1028 -26.53 -43.49 7.25
N PRO A 1029 -25.47 -43.16 6.48
CA PRO A 1029 -25.59 -42.70 5.11
C PRO A 1029 -26.34 -43.68 4.20
N ASN A 1030 -26.24 -44.98 4.48
CA ASN A 1030 -26.91 -46.02 3.68
C ASN A 1030 -28.43 -46.07 3.92
N LYS A 1031 -28.90 -45.48 5.01
CA LYS A 1031 -30.33 -45.40 5.35
C LYS A 1031 -30.99 -44.11 4.89
N ARG A 1032 -30.21 -43.16 4.35
CA ARG A 1032 -30.75 -41.94 3.75
C ARG A 1032 -31.58 -42.34 2.54
N GLN A 1033 -32.80 -41.81 2.44
CA GLN A 1033 -33.62 -42.05 1.26
C GLN A 1033 -33.01 -41.39 0.03
N SER A 1034 -33.17 -42.03 -1.11
CA SER A 1034 -32.75 -41.49 -2.40
C SER A 1034 -33.46 -40.17 -2.72
N THR A 1035 -32.85 -39.36 -3.59
CA THR A 1035 -33.45 -38.11 -4.10
C THR A 1035 -34.84 -38.36 -4.71
N LYS A 1036 -35.03 -39.49 -5.38
CA LYS A 1036 -36.31 -39.94 -5.93
C LYS A 1036 -37.38 -40.19 -4.86
N GLU A 1037 -37.05 -40.93 -3.81
CA GLU A 1037 -37.97 -41.18 -2.70
C GLU A 1037 -38.31 -39.89 -1.93
N MET A 1038 -37.35 -38.97 -1.78
CA MET A 1038 -37.59 -37.65 -1.22
C MET A 1038 -38.54 -36.83 -2.09
N LEU A 1039 -38.35 -36.87 -3.41
CA LEU A 1039 -39.20 -36.17 -4.37
C LEU A 1039 -40.63 -36.74 -4.37
N ASP A 1040 -40.78 -38.07 -4.34
CA ASP A 1040 -42.09 -38.73 -4.23
C ASP A 1040 -42.81 -38.35 -2.93
N TYR A 1041 -42.07 -38.30 -1.82
CA TYR A 1041 -42.61 -37.84 -0.54
C TYR A 1041 -43.06 -36.37 -0.59
N LEU A 1042 -42.26 -35.48 -1.20
CA LEU A 1042 -42.62 -34.07 -1.39
C LEU A 1042 -43.86 -33.93 -2.30
N ASN A 1043 -43.88 -34.62 -3.44
CA ASN A 1043 -44.99 -34.58 -4.41
C ASN A 1043 -46.30 -35.12 -3.84
N PHE A 1044 -46.26 -36.12 -2.96
CA PHE A 1044 -47.45 -36.66 -2.32
C PHE A 1044 -48.07 -35.69 -1.30
N ASN A 1045 -47.24 -34.95 -0.55
CA ASN A 1045 -47.69 -34.15 0.60
C ASN A 1045 -47.91 -32.66 0.28
N LEU A 1046 -47.25 -32.09 -0.74
CA LEU A 1046 -47.33 -30.66 -1.08
C LEU A 1046 -48.62 -30.19 -1.81
N PRO A 1047 -49.38 -31.00 -2.57
CA PRO A 1047 -50.60 -30.55 -3.25
C PRO A 1047 -51.71 -30.02 -2.33
N TYR A 1048 -51.64 -30.33 -1.03
CA TYR A 1048 -52.62 -29.93 -0.02
C TYR A 1048 -52.28 -28.61 0.70
N ILE A 1049 -51.16 -27.95 0.35
CA ILE A 1049 -50.73 -26.72 1.01
C ILE A 1049 -51.29 -25.49 0.28
N ASN A 1050 -52.12 -24.72 0.98
CA ASN A 1050 -53.02 -23.70 0.43
C ASN A 1050 -52.29 -22.55 -0.30
N ASN A 1051 -52.51 -22.40 -1.61
CA ASN A 1051 -51.91 -21.36 -2.47
C ASN A 1051 -52.14 -19.90 -2.01
N ASN A 1052 -53.08 -19.66 -1.08
CA ASN A 1052 -53.37 -18.33 -0.54
C ASN A 1052 -52.28 -17.81 0.42
N GLN A 1053 -51.60 -18.66 1.19
CA GLN A 1053 -50.50 -18.24 2.08
C GLN A 1053 -49.27 -17.74 1.29
N ILE A 1054 -49.06 -18.27 0.09
CA ILE A 1054 -47.95 -17.88 -0.79
C ILE A 1054 -48.15 -16.46 -1.34
N LYS A 1055 -49.39 -16.03 -1.56
CA LYS A 1055 -49.71 -14.66 -2.02
C LYS A 1055 -49.49 -13.60 -0.95
N GLU A 1056 -49.74 -13.91 0.31
CA GLU A 1056 -49.46 -13.00 1.43
C GLU A 1056 -47.95 -12.83 1.65
N ASN A 1057 -47.17 -13.92 1.58
CA ASN A 1057 -45.70 -13.86 1.68
C ASN A 1057 -45.02 -13.11 0.52
N LYS A 1058 -45.53 -13.25 -0.72
CA LYS A 1058 -45.03 -12.50 -1.89
C LYS A 1058 -45.21 -10.98 -1.75
N ARG A 1059 -46.19 -10.52 -0.96
CA ARG A 1059 -46.43 -9.09 -0.73
C ARG A 1059 -45.50 -8.49 0.33
N PHE A 1060 -44.98 -9.31 1.25
CA PHE A 1060 -44.25 -8.86 2.44
C PHE A 1060 -42.72 -8.95 2.33
N SER A 1061 -42.11 -9.99 1.72
CA SER A 1061 -40.65 -10.18 1.84
C SER A 1061 -39.81 -9.42 0.79
N PHE A 1062 -40.03 -9.57 -0.52
CA PHE A 1062 -39.13 -8.97 -1.53
C PHE A 1062 -39.27 -7.44 -1.68
N LYS A 1063 -40.47 -6.88 -1.47
CA LYS A 1063 -40.70 -5.43 -1.59
C LYS A 1063 -40.03 -4.58 -0.50
N ARG A 1064 -39.69 -5.16 0.66
CA ARG A 1064 -38.95 -4.48 1.75
C ARG A 1064 -37.46 -4.79 1.77
N ILE A 1065 -37.04 -5.89 1.14
CA ILE A 1065 -35.62 -6.20 0.88
C ILE A 1065 -35.09 -5.39 -0.34
N GLY A 1066 -36.00 -4.87 -1.17
CA GLY A 1066 -35.72 -4.27 -2.48
C GLY A 1066 -35.66 -2.75 -2.56
N SER A 1067 -34.98 -2.08 -1.63
CA SER A 1067 -34.46 -0.71 -1.89
C SER A 1067 -32.94 -0.64 -1.99
N ASP A 1068 -32.20 -1.70 -1.60
CA ASP A 1068 -30.74 -1.78 -1.72
C ASP A 1068 -30.32 -3.17 -2.24
N ILE A 1069 -30.62 -3.40 -3.52
CA ILE A 1069 -30.14 -4.57 -4.27
C ILE A 1069 -29.19 -4.05 -5.34
N GLU A 1070 -27.92 -3.86 -4.98
CA GLU A 1070 -26.83 -3.89 -5.95
C GLU A 1070 -26.24 -5.31 -5.94
N PRO A 1071 -26.27 -6.04 -7.06
CA PRO A 1071 -25.42 -7.22 -7.19
C PRO A 1071 -23.96 -6.77 -7.24
N VAL A 1072 -23.08 -7.44 -6.49
CA VAL A 1072 -21.63 -7.24 -6.60
C VAL A 1072 -21.18 -7.91 -7.91
N PHE A 1073 -21.32 -7.19 -9.01
CA PHE A 1073 -20.60 -7.44 -10.25
C PHE A 1073 -19.52 -6.36 -10.35
N GLY A 1074 -18.34 -6.72 -10.88
CA GLY A 1074 -17.33 -5.71 -11.21
C GLY A 1074 -17.91 -4.78 -12.27
N ASP A 1075 -18.21 -3.54 -11.89
CA ASP A 1075 -18.74 -2.55 -12.82
C ASP A 1075 -17.63 -2.10 -13.79
N GLY A 1076 -17.66 -2.68 -14.99
CA GLY A 1076 -16.89 -2.24 -16.15
C GLY A 1076 -17.45 -2.86 -17.44
N PRO A 1077 -17.70 -2.09 -18.51
CA PRO A 1077 -18.22 -2.67 -19.76
C PRO A 1077 -17.15 -3.52 -20.45
N ILE A 1078 -17.30 -4.85 -20.40
CA ILE A 1078 -16.45 -5.77 -21.17
C ILE A 1078 -16.98 -5.83 -22.61
N GLY A 1079 -16.31 -5.12 -23.52
CA GLY A 1079 -16.69 -5.05 -24.93
C GLY A 1079 -16.17 -6.22 -25.77
N LEU A 1080 -16.58 -7.46 -25.53
CA LEU A 1080 -16.24 -8.59 -26.42
C LEU A 1080 -16.73 -8.35 -27.86
N LYS A 1081 -15.85 -8.34 -28.86
CA LYS A 1081 -16.27 -8.44 -30.27
C LYS A 1081 -16.45 -9.93 -30.56
N MET A 1082 -17.70 -10.35 -30.73
CA MET A 1082 -18.07 -11.64 -31.36
C MET A 1082 -17.67 -11.63 -32.83
#